data_AF-A0A9Q3UFJ4-F1
#
_entry.id   AF-A0A9Q3UFJ4-F1
#
_cell.length_a   1.000
_cell.length_b   1.000
_cell.length_c   1.000
_cell.angle_alpha   90.00
_cell.angle_beta   90.00
_cell.angle_gamma   90.00
#
_symmetry.space_group_name_H-M   'P 1'
#
loop_
_entity.id
_entity.type
_entity.pdbx_description
1 polymer ?
#
loop_
_entity_poly.entity_id
_entity_poly.type
_entity_poly.pdbx_seq_one_letter_code
_entity_poly.pdbx_strand_id
1 'polypeptide(L)'
;MVIPEAYSSRDTVVVSPPRLTDYFDEPEKVRLDLGDQSVKRHPIDIGSIAYSDRVDVNYLTSPDARASSHPVNIKSFRIERRGFLAALYDHIIISSYRSSSIYSLLSTFRLVVDWLDNNEHSDAFISIENFKNAYFDYTNHLNDQVLKSILKPRRARELQKALSDIAILHFGKETGLIASSGVIDITARREIADAPEKKLIDENVHVYLRLARGFSDSYMKKKTYPWKLDMPNYHTYVFPTCIGALKTPYTKKNVSFYNYDVGQIVDLEKYRVLNPSLKEWEIKARHENILYNLKKNNELGLNCSHRYRDVQIALVAYIQLFLLMTGAYISEVSQLEFDNSLDIERCILKNSFRVVKFRARGKEIQYNLGAKIGLEILKEYLKFRDFFLNGKECKHLFFLLSKNHEPVRCTNNSFKSALDTPSILFFKEGQPRVTSRMVRKHKSVVLHALKVGTEAISNNLNHSTSTNIKSYTPTSPEKMQSEFSNYWGAVKKAANEIKIINTTGNGEVSIPTGHCSERGEPHETSESVPIKPDCKKQYGCLFCSKYLIHADKNDIQKLFSVKFVIEQVLNISHDVNAEKLLREVIVRIDYLIERLMAFSTETNRLVNSIRVDVFDYGELTPFWLHRLHRYEDMGIIV
;
A
#
# COMPACT_ATOMS: atom_id res chain seq x y z
N MET A 1 3.74 45.55 5.25
CA MET A 1 2.51 46.16 4.70
C MET A 1 1.63 46.52 5.88
N VAL A 2 1.18 47.77 5.96
CA VAL A 2 0.45 48.32 7.12
C VAL A 2 -0.99 47.80 7.09
N ILE A 3 -1.49 47.32 8.22
CA ILE A 3 -2.90 46.94 8.38
C ILE A 3 -3.75 48.21 8.13
N PRO A 4 -4.75 48.20 7.25
CA PRO A 4 -5.56 49.41 7.00
C PRO A 4 -6.20 49.93 8.30
N GLU A 5 -6.33 51.25 8.46
CA GLU A 5 -6.80 51.89 9.71
C GLU A 5 -8.16 51.38 10.21
N ALA A 6 -8.98 50.80 9.33
CA ALA A 6 -10.28 50.21 9.68
C ALA A 6 -10.20 48.88 10.44
N TYR A 7 -9.03 48.21 10.45
CA TYR A 7 -8.85 46.90 11.08
C TYR A 7 -8.04 47.02 12.38
N SER A 8 -8.51 46.35 13.42
CA SER A 8 -7.87 46.37 14.73
C SER A 8 -7.75 44.96 15.31
N SER A 9 -6.81 44.82 16.25
CA SER A 9 -6.69 43.59 17.02
C SER A 9 -7.81 43.54 18.06
N ARG A 10 -8.44 42.38 18.12
CA ARG A 10 -9.56 42.05 19.01
C ARG A 10 -9.02 41.47 20.31
N ASP A 11 -9.72 41.73 21.42
CA ASP A 11 -9.44 41.04 22.68
C ASP A 11 -9.72 39.54 22.50
N THR A 12 -8.73 38.70 22.83
CA THR A 12 -8.77 37.27 22.55
C THR A 12 -8.20 36.44 23.66
N VAL A 13 -8.71 35.21 23.75
CA VAL A 13 -8.26 34.22 24.72
C VAL A 13 -7.83 32.95 23.97
N VAL A 14 -6.78 32.29 24.45
CA VAL A 14 -6.34 31.01 23.90
C VAL A 14 -6.91 29.87 24.74
N VAL A 15 -7.62 28.95 24.09
CA VAL A 15 -8.38 27.89 24.76
C VAL A 15 -8.06 26.54 24.12
N SER A 16 -7.95 25.49 24.94
CA SER A 16 -7.89 24.10 24.48
C SER A 16 -9.30 23.53 24.24
N PRO A 17 -9.52 22.55 23.34
CA PRO A 17 -10.85 22.03 23.03
C PRO A 17 -11.77 21.72 24.23
N PRO A 18 -11.31 21.09 25.33
CA PRO A 18 -12.18 20.79 26.48
C PRO A 18 -12.71 22.01 27.23
N ARG A 19 -12.08 23.17 27.05
CA ARG A 19 -12.41 24.43 27.73
C ARG A 19 -13.24 25.39 26.88
N LEU A 20 -13.68 24.94 25.70
CA LEU A 20 -14.50 25.77 24.81
C LEU A 20 -15.85 26.14 25.45
N THR A 21 -16.37 25.32 26.37
CA THR A 21 -17.60 25.60 27.14
C THR A 21 -17.51 26.85 27.99
N ASP A 22 -16.31 27.23 28.43
CA ASP A 22 -16.08 28.41 29.29
C ASP A 22 -16.43 29.73 28.56
N TYR A 23 -16.59 29.71 27.24
CA TYR A 23 -16.74 30.89 26.38
C TYR A 23 -17.95 30.82 25.45
N PHE A 24 -19.03 30.12 25.83
CA PHE A 24 -20.27 30.07 25.03
C PHE A 24 -20.97 31.43 24.93
N ASP A 25 -20.81 32.31 25.94
CA ASP A 25 -21.41 33.65 25.96
C ASP A 25 -20.61 34.70 25.18
N GLU A 26 -19.30 34.48 25.03
CA GLU A 26 -18.38 35.36 24.30
C GLU A 26 -17.52 34.57 23.28
N PRO A 27 -18.13 33.76 22.40
CA PRO A 27 -17.39 32.83 21.55
C PRO A 27 -16.52 33.57 20.53
N GLU A 28 -16.87 34.81 20.19
CA GLU A 28 -16.04 35.65 19.33
C GLU A 28 -14.64 35.86 19.88
N LYS A 29 -14.37 35.77 21.20
CA LYS A 29 -13.03 35.99 21.78
C LYS A 29 -12.08 34.79 21.60
N VAL A 30 -12.59 33.64 21.17
CA VAL A 30 -11.83 32.39 21.26
C VAL A 30 -10.81 32.21 20.12
N ARG A 31 -9.61 31.80 20.53
CA ARG A 31 -8.56 31.22 19.67
C ARG A 31 -8.25 29.81 20.16
N LEU A 32 -8.46 28.83 19.29
CA LEU A 32 -8.36 27.41 19.65
C LEU A 32 -6.92 26.89 19.50
N ASP A 33 -6.32 26.43 20.60
CA ASP A 33 -5.07 25.67 20.59
C ASP A 33 -5.34 24.16 20.59
N LEU A 34 -4.87 23.47 19.56
CA LEU A 34 -5.09 22.04 19.38
C LEU A 34 -4.08 21.16 20.14
N GLY A 35 -3.04 21.74 20.75
CA GLY A 35 -1.99 21.04 21.51
C GLY A 35 -1.04 20.16 20.68
N ASP A 36 -1.39 19.84 19.42
CA ASP A 36 -0.56 19.05 18.49
C ASP A 36 0.18 19.98 17.50
N GLN A 37 1.42 20.31 17.85
CA GLN A 37 2.29 21.16 17.04
C GLN A 37 2.64 20.57 15.66
N SER A 38 2.44 19.26 15.45
CA SER A 38 2.62 18.64 14.14
C SER A 38 1.46 18.94 13.18
N VAL A 39 0.29 19.28 13.72
CA VAL A 39 -0.91 19.66 12.97
C VAL A 39 -0.94 21.18 12.75
N LYS A 40 -0.84 21.96 13.83
CA LYS A 40 -0.86 23.42 13.77
C LYS A 40 -0.01 23.97 14.91
N ARG A 41 0.96 24.83 14.57
CA ARG A 41 1.89 25.43 15.53
C ARG A 41 1.32 26.61 16.33
N HIS A 42 0.29 27.28 15.81
CA HIS A 42 -0.29 28.48 16.40
C HIS A 42 -1.79 28.34 16.59
N PRO A 43 -2.37 28.96 17.63
CA PRO A 43 -3.81 28.90 17.87
C PRO A 43 -4.63 29.41 16.68
N ILE A 44 -5.71 28.69 16.38
CA ILE A 44 -6.64 28.99 15.29
C ILE A 44 -7.63 30.04 15.79
N ASP A 45 -7.62 31.23 15.19
CA ASP A 45 -8.58 32.28 15.52
C ASP A 45 -9.95 31.98 14.89
N ILE A 46 -10.74 31.19 15.60
CA ILE A 46 -12.08 30.80 15.18
C ILE A 46 -13.14 31.86 15.51
N GLY A 47 -12.97 32.59 16.61
CA GLY A 47 -13.89 33.63 17.02
C GLY A 47 -13.98 34.80 16.03
N SER A 48 -12.96 34.98 15.18
CA SER A 48 -12.99 35.97 14.08
C SER A 48 -14.15 35.79 13.09
N ILE A 49 -14.77 34.61 13.01
CA ILE A 49 -15.95 34.34 12.17
C ILE A 49 -17.16 35.20 12.56
N ALA A 50 -17.22 35.69 13.80
CA ALA A 50 -18.27 36.60 14.25
C ALA A 50 -18.27 37.96 13.54
N TYR A 51 -17.24 38.28 12.75
CA TYR A 51 -17.08 39.53 12.03
C TYR A 51 -17.17 39.28 10.52
N SER A 52 -18.00 40.05 9.81
CA SER A 52 -18.14 39.91 8.35
C SER A 52 -17.02 40.56 7.56
N ASP A 53 -16.25 41.47 8.15
CA ASP A 53 -15.09 42.11 7.51
C ASP A 53 -13.81 41.84 8.30
N ARG A 54 -12.91 41.04 7.68
CA ARG A 54 -11.69 40.52 8.30
C ARG A 54 -10.55 40.41 7.30
N VAL A 55 -9.32 40.61 7.78
CA VAL A 55 -8.13 40.49 6.94
C VAL A 55 -7.84 39.02 6.61
N ASP A 56 -7.58 38.73 5.33
CA ASP A 56 -7.12 37.40 4.93
C ASP A 56 -5.70 37.14 5.49
N VAL A 57 -5.56 36.03 6.21
CA VAL A 57 -4.32 35.56 6.84
C VAL A 57 -3.16 35.41 5.87
N ASN A 58 -3.44 35.18 4.59
CA ASN A 58 -2.41 35.05 3.58
C ASN A 58 -1.69 36.39 3.31
N TYR A 59 -2.31 37.52 3.65
CA TYR A 59 -1.70 38.85 3.60
C TYR A 59 -0.80 39.15 4.82
N LEU A 60 -0.78 38.26 5.83
CA LEU A 60 0.12 38.39 6.97
C LEU A 60 1.52 37.88 6.57
N THR A 61 2.47 38.80 6.59
CA THR A 61 3.83 38.60 6.04
C THR A 61 4.80 37.94 7.03
N SER A 62 4.56 38.04 8.34
CA SER A 62 5.42 37.41 9.36
C SER A 62 4.75 36.20 10.05
N PRO A 63 5.55 35.20 10.48
CA PRO A 63 5.06 34.09 11.31
C PRO A 63 4.37 34.55 12.59
N ASP A 64 4.89 35.61 13.23
CA ASP A 64 4.34 36.17 14.47
C ASP A 64 2.97 36.83 14.23
N ALA A 65 2.79 37.52 13.10
CA ALA A 65 1.49 38.08 12.73
C ALA A 65 0.46 36.96 12.50
N ARG A 66 0.86 35.82 11.91
CA ARG A 66 0.00 34.64 11.75
C ARG A 66 -0.30 33.92 13.07
N ALA A 67 0.50 34.20 14.10
CA ALA A 67 0.33 33.67 15.46
C ALA A 67 -0.51 34.58 16.36
N SER A 68 -0.97 35.74 15.87
CA SER A 68 -1.77 36.70 16.62
C SER A 68 -3.27 36.60 16.30
N SER A 69 -4.09 37.35 17.05
CA SER A 69 -5.50 37.56 16.71
C SER A 69 -5.63 38.13 15.32
N HIS A 70 -6.63 37.67 14.57
CA HIS A 70 -6.88 38.13 13.22
C HIS A 70 -7.42 39.55 13.27
N PRO A 71 -6.83 40.49 12.51
CA PRO A 71 -7.37 41.83 12.41
C PRO A 71 -8.77 41.81 11.81
N VAL A 72 -9.71 42.44 12.50
CA VAL A 72 -11.13 42.55 12.09
C VAL A 72 -11.54 44.01 12.11
N ASN A 73 -12.54 44.34 11.29
CA ASN A 73 -13.26 45.59 11.43
C ASN A 73 -14.28 45.42 12.55
N ILE A 74 -14.07 46.05 13.70
CA ILE A 74 -14.92 45.88 14.90
C ILE A 74 -16.39 46.22 14.59
N LYS A 75 -16.64 47.17 13.67
CA LYS A 75 -18.00 47.56 13.29
C LYS A 75 -18.73 46.50 12.46
N SER A 76 -18.01 45.51 11.93
CA SER A 76 -18.59 44.40 11.16
C SER A 76 -19.04 43.23 12.03
N PHE A 77 -19.13 43.41 13.35
CA PHE A 77 -19.60 42.38 14.28
C PHE A 77 -21.05 41.96 14.00
N ARG A 78 -21.28 40.65 13.94
CA ARG A 78 -22.57 40.01 13.63
C ARG A 78 -23.01 39.16 14.82
N ILE A 79 -23.92 39.69 15.63
CA ILE A 79 -24.37 39.06 16.88
C ILE A 79 -24.99 37.68 16.65
N GLU A 80 -25.69 37.50 15.55
CA GLU A 80 -26.34 36.26 15.14
C GLU A 80 -25.35 35.10 14.96
N ARG A 81 -24.06 35.38 14.70
CA ARG A 81 -23.03 34.34 14.54
C ARG A 81 -22.55 33.76 15.87
N ARG A 82 -22.87 34.38 17.01
CA ARG A 82 -22.55 33.80 18.34
C ARG A 82 -23.22 32.44 18.53
N GLY A 83 -24.50 32.31 18.14
CA GLY A 83 -25.24 31.06 18.23
C GLY A 83 -24.58 29.94 17.43
N PHE A 84 -24.20 30.23 16.18
CA PHE A 84 -23.42 29.30 15.35
C PHE A 84 -22.09 28.89 15.99
N LEU A 85 -21.32 29.85 16.50
CA LEU A 85 -20.01 29.55 17.09
C LEU A 85 -20.13 28.69 18.35
N ALA A 86 -21.10 28.97 19.22
CA ALA A 86 -21.38 28.13 20.39
C ALA A 86 -21.76 26.70 19.98
N ALA A 87 -22.65 26.55 18.99
CA ALA A 87 -23.04 25.23 18.46
C ALA A 87 -21.84 24.48 17.83
N LEU A 88 -20.96 25.19 17.14
CA LEU A 88 -19.72 24.63 16.58
C LEU A 88 -18.76 24.17 17.68
N TYR A 89 -18.65 24.92 18.78
CA TYR A 89 -17.80 24.54 19.91
C TYR A 89 -18.30 23.28 20.58
N ASP A 90 -19.61 23.20 20.83
CA ASP A 90 -20.25 22.00 21.35
C ASP A 90 -20.03 20.79 20.42
N HIS A 91 -20.20 20.99 19.11
CA HIS A 91 -19.93 19.96 18.11
C HIS A 91 -18.48 19.44 18.17
N ILE A 92 -17.48 20.32 18.33
CA ILE A 92 -16.07 19.93 18.44
C ILE A 92 -15.83 19.07 19.68
N ILE A 93 -16.44 19.44 20.81
CA ILE A 93 -16.30 18.73 22.08
C ILE A 93 -16.91 17.33 21.99
N ILE A 94 -18.15 17.23 21.48
CA ILE A 94 -18.90 15.96 21.41
C ILE A 94 -18.28 15.00 20.40
N SER A 95 -17.76 15.50 19.27
CA SER A 95 -17.32 14.67 18.14
C SER A 95 -16.06 13.84 18.40
N SER A 96 -15.34 14.06 19.51
CA SER A 96 -14.09 13.37 19.84
C SER A 96 -13.07 13.35 18.68
N TYR A 97 -13.06 14.43 17.89
CA TYR A 97 -12.22 14.53 16.70
C TYR A 97 -10.74 14.64 17.05
N ARG A 98 -9.88 14.05 16.22
CA ARG A 98 -8.43 14.27 16.28
C ARG A 98 -8.11 15.72 15.90
N SER A 99 -7.02 16.28 16.43
CA SER A 99 -6.56 17.64 16.12
C SER A 99 -6.52 17.93 14.61
N SER A 100 -6.06 16.97 13.79
CA SER A 100 -6.06 17.12 12.32
C SER A 100 -7.45 17.29 11.71
N SER A 101 -8.45 16.56 12.24
CA SER A 101 -9.83 16.63 11.77
C SER A 101 -10.48 17.95 12.17
N ILE A 102 -10.24 18.40 13.40
CA ILE A 102 -10.70 19.72 13.87
C ILE A 102 -10.10 20.81 12.97
N TYR A 103 -8.78 20.79 12.73
CA TYR A 103 -8.13 21.75 11.86
C TYR A 103 -8.75 21.80 10.45
N SER A 104 -8.99 20.64 9.83
CA SER A 104 -9.61 20.56 8.50
C SER A 104 -11.05 21.07 8.47
N LEU A 105 -11.84 20.77 9.51
CA LEU A 105 -13.20 21.28 9.67
C LEU A 105 -13.19 22.81 9.73
N LEU A 106 -12.43 23.38 10.67
CA LEU A 106 -12.38 24.82 10.92
C LEU A 106 -11.85 25.60 9.73
N SER A 107 -10.80 25.08 9.08
CA SER A 107 -10.24 25.69 7.87
C SER A 107 -11.26 25.69 6.72
N THR A 108 -12.09 24.65 6.61
CA THR A 108 -13.12 24.57 5.57
C THR A 108 -14.29 25.50 5.87
N PHE A 109 -14.77 25.53 7.12
CA PHE A 109 -15.86 26.42 7.53
C PHE A 109 -15.50 27.88 7.32
N ARG A 110 -14.29 28.26 7.73
CA ARG A 110 -13.80 29.62 7.51
C ARG A 110 -13.78 29.99 6.04
N LEU A 111 -13.29 29.12 5.15
CA LEU A 111 -13.28 29.40 3.71
C LEU A 111 -14.68 29.62 3.15
N VAL A 112 -15.66 28.87 3.63
CA VAL A 112 -17.07 29.03 3.23
C VAL A 112 -17.61 30.38 3.73
N VAL A 113 -17.40 30.70 5.00
CA VAL A 113 -17.87 31.99 5.56
C VAL A 113 -17.14 33.19 4.94
N ASP A 114 -15.83 33.06 4.65
CA ASP A 114 -15.07 34.08 3.91
C ASP A 114 -15.73 34.34 2.55
N TRP A 115 -16.18 33.29 1.87
CA TRP A 115 -16.86 33.44 0.59
C TRP A 115 -18.22 34.13 0.75
N LEU A 116 -19.03 33.74 1.75
CA LEU A 116 -20.31 34.39 2.02
C LEU A 116 -20.15 35.89 2.24
N ASP A 117 -19.17 36.26 3.08
CA ASP A 117 -18.91 37.65 3.42
C ASP A 117 -18.47 38.49 2.20
N ASN A 118 -17.61 37.92 1.35
CA ASN A 118 -17.09 38.59 0.16
C ASN A 118 -18.06 38.63 -1.03
N ASN A 119 -19.20 37.92 -0.96
CA ASN A 119 -20.19 37.84 -2.06
C ASN A 119 -21.58 38.27 -1.59
N GLU A 120 -21.65 39.30 -0.73
CA GLU A 120 -22.92 39.94 -0.31
C GLU A 120 -23.90 39.02 0.45
N HIS A 121 -23.42 37.89 0.98
CA HIS A 121 -24.21 36.95 1.80
C HIS A 121 -23.81 36.98 3.29
N SER A 122 -23.32 38.13 3.78
CA SER A 122 -22.95 38.33 5.19
C SER A 122 -24.14 38.12 6.16
N ASP A 123 -25.36 38.17 5.64
CA ASP A 123 -26.66 38.05 6.32
C ASP A 123 -27.28 36.65 6.22
N ALA A 124 -26.60 35.67 5.63
CA ALA A 124 -27.06 34.30 5.54
C ALA A 124 -27.53 33.72 6.90
N PHE A 125 -26.88 34.10 8.00
CA PHE A 125 -27.19 33.61 9.36
C PHE A 125 -28.44 34.23 9.99
N ILE A 126 -29.03 35.27 9.39
CA ILE A 126 -30.20 35.96 9.95
C ILE A 126 -31.47 35.12 9.77
N SER A 127 -31.66 34.52 8.59
CA SER A 127 -32.87 33.78 8.26
C SER A 127 -32.56 32.58 7.38
N ILE A 128 -33.45 31.58 7.41
CA ILE A 128 -33.31 30.40 6.56
C ILE A 128 -33.40 30.75 5.06
N GLU A 129 -34.16 31.79 4.70
CA GLU A 129 -34.31 32.22 3.31
C GLU A 129 -33.02 32.86 2.78
N ASN A 130 -32.40 33.72 3.58
CA ASN A 130 -31.12 34.33 3.23
C ASN A 130 -30.03 33.25 3.10
N PHE A 131 -30.04 32.27 4.01
CA PHE A 131 -29.11 31.13 3.93
C PHE A 131 -29.36 30.28 2.69
N LYS A 132 -30.62 30.04 2.31
CA LYS A 132 -30.98 29.25 1.12
C LYS A 132 -30.50 29.92 -0.16
N ASN A 133 -30.67 31.24 -0.28
CA ASN A 133 -30.14 32.01 -1.41
C ASN A 133 -28.62 31.92 -1.47
N ALA A 134 -27.95 32.13 -0.34
CA ALA A 134 -26.50 31.99 -0.24
C ALA A 134 -26.01 30.57 -0.57
N TYR A 135 -26.77 29.54 -0.19
CA TYR A 135 -26.46 28.15 -0.51
C TYR A 135 -26.55 27.88 -2.02
N PHE A 136 -27.60 28.39 -2.66
CA PHE A 136 -27.78 28.29 -4.11
C PHE A 136 -26.63 28.98 -4.87
N ASP A 137 -26.32 30.23 -4.50
CA ASP A 137 -25.26 31.01 -5.15
C ASP A 137 -23.88 30.41 -4.91
N TYR A 138 -23.62 29.89 -3.70
CA TYR A 138 -22.38 29.19 -3.41
C TYR A 138 -22.24 27.91 -4.22
N THR A 139 -23.31 27.10 -4.33
CA THR A 139 -23.28 25.91 -5.17
C THR A 139 -23.05 26.25 -6.64
N ASN A 140 -23.66 27.32 -7.16
CA ASN A 140 -23.41 27.78 -8.53
C ASN A 140 -21.96 28.22 -8.73
N HIS A 141 -21.39 28.97 -7.79
CA HIS A 141 -19.98 29.32 -7.79
C HIS A 141 -19.09 28.07 -7.80
N LEU A 142 -19.37 27.08 -6.94
CA LEU A 142 -18.61 25.84 -6.90
C LEU A 142 -18.69 25.05 -8.21
N ASN A 143 -19.87 25.00 -8.84
CA ASN A 143 -20.05 24.37 -10.16
C ASN A 143 -19.27 25.09 -11.25
N ASP A 144 -19.31 26.43 -11.30
CA ASP A 144 -18.53 27.24 -12.25
C ASP A 144 -17.02 27.01 -12.07
N GLN A 145 -16.53 26.98 -10.82
CA GLN A 145 -15.12 26.70 -10.51
C GLN A 145 -14.70 25.27 -10.92
N VAL A 146 -15.61 24.30 -10.87
CA VAL A 146 -15.39 22.94 -11.37
C VAL A 146 -15.36 22.92 -12.89
N LEU A 147 -16.29 23.60 -13.56
CA LEU A 147 -16.33 23.71 -15.02
C LEU A 147 -15.06 24.37 -15.57
N LYS A 148 -14.55 25.42 -14.90
CA LYS A 148 -13.28 26.09 -15.20
C LYS A 148 -12.04 25.28 -14.84
N SER A 149 -12.19 24.08 -14.29
CA SER A 149 -11.08 23.22 -13.81
C SER A 149 -10.17 23.87 -12.75
N ILE A 150 -10.62 24.94 -12.10
CA ILE A 150 -9.92 25.60 -11.00
C ILE A 150 -10.05 24.75 -9.73
N LEU A 151 -11.23 24.16 -9.52
CA LEU A 151 -11.55 23.35 -8.36
C LEU A 151 -11.87 21.91 -8.75
N LYS A 152 -11.35 20.93 -8.00
CA LYS A 152 -11.71 19.51 -8.22
C LYS A 152 -13.14 19.24 -7.71
N PRO A 153 -13.95 18.43 -8.42
CA PRO A 153 -15.33 18.10 -8.00
C PRO A 153 -15.43 17.59 -6.56
N ARG A 154 -14.43 16.81 -6.11
CA ARG A 154 -14.37 16.33 -4.72
C ARG A 154 -14.28 17.47 -3.71
N ARG A 155 -13.42 18.46 -3.97
CA ARG A 155 -13.24 19.60 -3.05
C ARG A 155 -14.46 20.50 -3.09
N ALA A 156 -15.07 20.69 -4.25
CA ALA A 156 -16.35 21.41 -4.40
C ALA A 156 -17.45 20.77 -3.56
N ARG A 157 -17.64 19.45 -3.65
CA ARG A 157 -18.59 18.72 -2.79
C ARG A 157 -18.28 18.86 -1.29
N GLU A 158 -17.00 18.82 -0.90
CA GLU A 158 -16.60 19.02 0.50
C GLU A 158 -16.95 20.44 1.00
N LEU A 159 -16.82 21.46 0.15
CA LEU A 159 -17.20 22.85 0.46
C LEU A 159 -18.72 23.03 0.50
N GLN A 160 -19.46 22.48 -0.46
CA GLN A 160 -20.93 22.50 -0.45
C GLN A 160 -21.48 21.84 0.81
N LYS A 161 -20.94 20.66 1.16
CA LYS A 161 -21.31 19.99 2.40
C LYS A 161 -20.99 20.84 3.63
N ALA A 162 -19.86 21.50 3.67
CA ALA A 162 -19.52 22.37 4.80
C ALA A 162 -20.53 23.50 4.98
N LEU A 163 -21.06 24.09 3.91
CA LEU A 163 -22.12 25.09 4.03
C LEU A 163 -23.44 24.47 4.56
N SER A 164 -23.76 23.24 4.16
CA SER A 164 -24.91 22.49 4.71
C SER A 164 -24.72 22.18 6.21
N ASP A 165 -23.53 21.75 6.61
CA ASP A 165 -23.18 21.48 8.00
C ASP A 165 -23.26 22.78 8.85
N ILE A 166 -22.85 23.93 8.30
CA ILE A 166 -23.03 25.24 8.93
C ILE A 166 -24.52 25.55 9.15
N ALA A 167 -25.38 25.31 8.15
CA ALA A 167 -26.82 25.52 8.26
C ALA A 167 -27.43 24.66 9.38
N ILE A 168 -27.03 23.39 9.44
CA ILE A 168 -27.49 22.43 10.46
C ILE A 168 -27.04 22.84 11.87
N LEU A 169 -25.80 23.31 12.01
CA LEU A 169 -25.30 23.77 13.31
C LEU A 169 -25.98 25.05 13.77
N HIS A 170 -26.26 25.97 12.84
CA HIS A 170 -26.83 27.28 13.19
C HIS A 170 -28.35 27.23 13.41
N PHE A 171 -29.11 26.59 12.52
CA PHE A 171 -30.57 26.55 12.58
C PHE A 171 -31.13 25.26 13.19
N GLY A 172 -30.27 24.30 13.54
CA GLY A 172 -30.68 22.96 13.94
C GLY A 172 -30.91 22.02 12.76
N LYS A 173 -30.98 20.72 13.03
CA LYS A 173 -31.00 19.68 12.00
C LYS A 173 -32.19 19.76 11.04
N GLU A 174 -33.40 19.93 11.56
CA GLU A 174 -34.61 19.94 10.73
C GLU A 174 -34.65 21.17 9.82
N THR A 175 -34.47 22.36 10.39
CA THR A 175 -34.49 23.63 9.65
C THR A 175 -33.27 23.78 8.74
N GLY A 176 -32.08 23.38 9.19
CA GLY A 176 -30.86 23.47 8.39
C GLY A 176 -30.90 22.61 7.11
N LEU A 177 -31.59 21.46 7.14
CA LEU A 177 -31.79 20.64 5.94
C LEU A 177 -32.63 21.35 4.86
N ILE A 178 -33.53 22.25 5.27
CA ILE A 178 -34.34 23.08 4.35
C ILE A 178 -33.43 24.03 3.56
N ALA A 179 -32.33 24.53 4.14
CA ALA A 179 -31.40 25.43 3.45
C ALA A 179 -30.81 24.80 2.17
N SER A 180 -30.57 23.49 2.19
CA SER A 180 -30.07 22.72 1.04
C SER A 180 -31.17 22.16 0.14
N SER A 181 -32.45 22.33 0.50
CA SER A 181 -33.56 21.74 -0.25
C SER A 181 -33.69 22.34 -1.65
N GLY A 182 -33.85 21.47 -2.66
CA GLY A 182 -33.99 21.86 -4.06
C GLY A 182 -32.67 22.13 -4.80
N VAL A 183 -31.52 22.07 -4.12
CA VAL A 183 -30.21 22.22 -4.75
C VAL A 183 -29.54 20.86 -4.93
N ILE A 184 -29.04 20.58 -6.14
CA ILE A 184 -28.42 19.29 -6.45
C ILE A 184 -27.02 19.21 -5.83
N ASP A 185 -26.74 18.10 -5.15
CA ASP A 185 -25.41 17.82 -4.61
C ASP A 185 -24.38 17.63 -5.73
N ILE A 186 -23.22 18.30 -5.57
CA ILE A 186 -22.09 18.17 -6.48
C ILE A 186 -21.56 16.74 -6.39
N THR A 187 -21.71 16.00 -7.48
CA THR A 187 -21.24 14.62 -7.55
C THR A 187 -19.75 14.58 -7.91
N ALA A 188 -18.95 14.01 -7.03
CA ALA A 188 -17.57 13.67 -7.33
C ALA A 188 -17.52 12.20 -7.78
N ARG A 189 -17.56 11.94 -9.09
CA ARG A 189 -17.24 10.61 -9.60
C ARG A 189 -15.79 10.30 -9.25
N ARG A 190 -15.60 9.21 -8.50
CA ARG A 190 -14.26 8.69 -8.21
C ARG A 190 -13.89 7.84 -9.40
N GLU A 191 -12.94 8.29 -10.22
CA GLU A 191 -12.30 7.39 -11.18
C GLU A 191 -11.69 6.23 -10.39
N ILE A 192 -12.20 5.02 -10.65
CA ILE A 192 -11.66 3.79 -10.11
C ILE A 192 -10.47 3.43 -10.99
N ALA A 193 -9.33 4.11 -10.78
CA ALA A 193 -8.10 3.82 -11.51
C ALA A 193 -7.77 2.34 -11.41
N ASP A 194 -7.49 1.68 -12.55
CA ASP A 194 -7.27 0.24 -12.68
C ASP A 194 -6.21 -0.31 -11.71
N ALA A 195 -6.27 -1.62 -11.46
CA ALA A 195 -5.22 -2.26 -10.70
C ALA A 195 -3.90 -2.08 -11.46
N PRO A 196 -2.80 -1.69 -10.79
CA PRO A 196 -1.51 -1.62 -11.46
C PRO A 196 -1.16 -3.00 -12.03
N GLU A 197 -0.46 -3.00 -13.15
CA GLU A 197 0.10 -4.23 -13.70
C GLU A 197 1.05 -4.88 -12.70
N LYS A 198 1.01 -6.22 -12.63
CA LYS A 198 1.94 -7.01 -11.81
C LYS A 198 3.39 -6.65 -12.10
N LYS A 199 3.72 -6.45 -13.39
CA LYS A 199 5.07 -6.08 -13.86
C LYS A 199 5.58 -4.81 -13.17
N LEU A 200 4.76 -3.78 -13.04
CA LEU A 200 5.13 -2.53 -12.37
C LEU A 200 5.44 -2.75 -10.89
N ILE A 201 4.65 -3.58 -10.20
CA ILE A 201 4.88 -3.93 -8.79
C ILE A 201 6.18 -4.72 -8.67
N ASP A 202 6.37 -5.75 -9.50
CA ASP A 202 7.56 -6.59 -9.48
C ASP A 202 8.82 -5.77 -9.74
N GLU A 203 8.83 -4.90 -10.75
CA GLU A 203 9.95 -3.98 -11.03
C GLU A 203 10.29 -3.11 -9.81
N ASN A 204 9.28 -2.55 -9.14
CA ASN A 204 9.48 -1.74 -7.94
C ASN A 204 10.07 -2.59 -6.80
N VAL A 205 9.53 -3.78 -6.55
CA VAL A 205 10.05 -4.69 -5.52
C VAL A 205 11.52 -5.03 -5.78
N HIS A 206 11.88 -5.38 -7.02
CA HIS A 206 13.27 -5.72 -7.37
C HIS A 206 14.21 -4.54 -7.16
N VAL A 207 13.83 -3.33 -7.59
CA VAL A 207 14.64 -2.12 -7.38
C VAL A 207 14.85 -1.87 -5.89
N TYR A 208 13.77 -1.79 -5.09
CA TYR A 208 13.90 -1.53 -3.66
C TYR A 208 14.63 -2.65 -2.91
N LEU A 209 14.53 -3.91 -3.34
CA LEU A 209 15.30 -5.01 -2.77
C LEU A 209 16.80 -4.85 -2.99
N ARG A 210 17.22 -4.43 -4.19
CA ARG A 210 18.64 -4.14 -4.49
C ARG A 210 19.15 -2.93 -3.72
N LEU A 211 18.33 -1.90 -3.55
CA LEU A 211 18.68 -0.73 -2.73
C LEU A 211 18.82 -1.10 -1.26
N ALA A 212 17.82 -1.78 -0.69
CA ALA A 212 17.81 -2.17 0.70
C ALA A 212 19.06 -2.97 1.05
N ARG A 213 19.30 -4.08 0.31
CA ARG A 213 20.45 -4.97 0.53
C ARG A 213 21.79 -4.31 0.19
N GLY A 214 21.88 -3.58 -0.93
CA GLY A 214 23.14 -2.98 -1.38
C GLY A 214 23.67 -1.93 -0.41
N PHE A 215 22.80 -1.02 0.03
CA PHE A 215 23.17 0.04 0.95
C PHE A 215 23.37 -0.47 2.39
N SER A 216 22.52 -1.41 2.86
CA SER A 216 22.69 -2.00 4.20
C SER A 216 23.97 -2.83 4.28
N ASP A 217 24.26 -3.67 3.28
CA ASP A 217 25.50 -4.46 3.22
C ASP A 217 26.74 -3.56 3.17
N SER A 218 26.71 -2.48 2.38
CA SER A 218 27.83 -1.54 2.28
C SER A 218 28.17 -0.94 3.64
N TYR A 219 27.14 -0.53 4.40
CA TYR A 219 27.29 0.03 5.73
C TYR A 219 27.75 -1.02 6.75
N MET A 220 27.06 -2.16 6.85
CA MET A 220 27.37 -3.21 7.83
C MET A 220 28.75 -3.84 7.61
N LYS A 221 29.13 -4.08 6.35
CA LYS A 221 30.45 -4.63 6.00
C LYS A 221 31.54 -3.56 5.93
N LYS A 222 31.22 -2.31 6.28
CA LYS A 222 32.17 -1.17 6.29
C LYS A 222 32.95 -1.02 4.98
N LYS A 223 32.31 -1.28 3.83
CA LYS A 223 32.96 -1.24 2.51
C LYS A 223 33.51 0.15 2.23
N THR A 224 34.76 0.29 1.79
CA THR A 224 35.32 1.59 1.37
C THR A 224 34.62 2.10 0.12
N TYR A 225 34.57 3.42 -0.03
CA TYR A 225 34.18 4.05 -1.27
C TYR A 225 35.33 4.01 -2.30
N PRO A 226 35.00 4.02 -3.61
CA PRO A 226 33.67 3.74 -4.13
C PRO A 226 33.33 2.25 -4.01
N TRP A 227 32.05 1.93 -3.82
CA TRP A 227 31.59 0.55 -3.73
C TRP A 227 30.57 0.24 -4.82
N LYS A 228 30.57 -1.00 -5.32
CA LYS A 228 29.71 -1.45 -6.41
C LYS A 228 28.28 -1.69 -5.91
N LEU A 229 27.31 -1.04 -6.56
CA LEU A 229 25.88 -1.27 -6.42
C LEU A 229 25.36 -1.97 -7.67
N ASP A 230 24.97 -3.23 -7.51
CA ASP A 230 24.39 -4.00 -8.59
C ASP A 230 22.87 -3.81 -8.62
N MET A 231 22.32 -3.35 -9.74
CA MET A 231 20.88 -3.17 -10.00
C MET A 231 20.36 -4.28 -10.93
N PRO A 232 19.04 -4.42 -11.15
CA PRO A 232 18.51 -5.52 -11.97
C PRO A 232 19.06 -5.60 -13.40
N ASN A 233 19.25 -4.44 -14.04
CA ASN A 233 19.62 -4.36 -15.47
C ASN A 233 20.96 -3.64 -15.72
N TYR A 234 21.65 -3.20 -14.68
CA TYR A 234 22.91 -2.47 -14.77
C TYR A 234 23.64 -2.52 -13.42
N HIS A 235 24.90 -2.11 -13.38
CA HIS A 235 25.59 -1.80 -12.12
C HIS A 235 26.08 -0.36 -12.14
N THR A 236 26.40 0.17 -10.96
CA THR A 236 27.02 1.47 -10.79
C THR A 236 27.94 1.46 -9.57
N TYR A 237 28.76 2.48 -9.41
CA TYR A 237 29.58 2.67 -8.23
C TYR A 237 29.11 3.90 -7.45
N VAL A 238 29.03 3.75 -6.13
CA VAL A 238 28.63 4.82 -5.22
C VAL A 238 29.87 5.53 -4.70
N PHE A 239 29.93 6.85 -4.86
CA PHE A 239 30.99 7.74 -4.43
C PHE A 239 30.56 8.61 -3.23
N PRO A 240 31.52 9.07 -2.39
CA PRO A 240 31.23 9.89 -1.22
C PRO A 240 31.12 11.38 -1.62
N THR A 241 30.05 11.74 -2.33
CA THR A 241 29.71 13.12 -2.68
C THR A 241 28.23 13.35 -2.52
N CYS A 242 27.78 14.59 -2.28
CA CYS A 242 26.36 14.93 -2.21
C CYS A 242 25.69 14.95 -3.59
N ILE A 243 26.40 15.37 -4.64
CA ILE A 243 25.87 15.56 -5.99
C ILE A 243 26.57 14.59 -6.94
N GLY A 244 25.78 13.81 -7.70
CA GLY A 244 26.30 12.84 -8.66
C GLY A 244 27.08 11.70 -8.01
N ALA A 245 26.64 11.24 -6.84
CA ALA A 245 27.27 10.12 -6.12
C ALA A 245 27.27 8.80 -6.89
N LEU A 246 26.33 8.64 -7.81
CA LEU A 246 26.20 7.47 -8.66
C LEU A 246 25.59 7.90 -9.99
N LYS A 247 25.80 7.07 -11.01
CA LYS A 247 25.23 7.24 -12.34
C LYS A 247 24.28 6.08 -12.61
N THR A 248 23.04 6.38 -12.97
CA THR A 248 22.05 5.39 -13.39
C THR A 248 21.54 5.72 -14.80
N PRO A 249 20.78 4.82 -15.44
CA PRO A 249 20.07 5.15 -16.68
C PRO A 249 19.08 6.33 -16.55
N TYR A 250 18.76 6.76 -15.32
CA TYR A 250 17.76 7.78 -15.03
C TYR A 250 18.38 9.12 -14.58
N THR A 251 19.66 9.14 -14.21
CA THR A 251 20.34 10.36 -13.81
C THR A 251 20.70 11.24 -15.01
N LYS A 252 20.29 12.51 -14.97
CA LYS A 252 20.61 13.51 -16.02
C LYS A 252 21.96 14.19 -15.83
N LYS A 253 22.47 14.26 -14.59
CA LYS A 253 23.70 14.97 -14.23
C LYS A 253 24.69 13.99 -13.59
N ASN A 254 25.91 13.96 -14.12
CA ASN A 254 27.00 13.12 -13.65
C ASN A 254 28.24 13.97 -13.39
N VAL A 255 29.13 13.49 -12.53
CA VAL A 255 30.40 14.16 -12.24
C VAL A 255 31.46 13.57 -13.18
N SER A 256 32.07 14.41 -14.03
CA SER A 256 33.04 13.98 -15.06
C SER A 256 34.32 13.38 -14.47
N PHE A 257 34.58 13.57 -13.17
CA PHE A 257 35.72 13.01 -12.45
C PHE A 257 35.58 11.55 -12.04
N TYR A 258 34.37 10.98 -12.10
CA TYR A 258 34.12 9.61 -11.64
C TYR A 258 33.89 8.69 -12.82
N ASN A 259 34.63 7.58 -12.84
CA ASN A 259 34.32 6.46 -13.70
C ASN A 259 33.38 5.50 -12.96
N TYR A 260 32.08 5.67 -13.20
CA TYR A 260 31.01 4.90 -12.57
C TYR A 260 30.90 3.45 -13.07
N ASP A 261 31.64 3.07 -14.12
CA ASP A 261 31.60 1.71 -14.67
C ASP A 261 32.61 0.79 -13.99
N VAL A 262 33.77 1.35 -13.58
CA VAL A 262 34.86 0.62 -12.90
C VAL A 262 35.06 1.04 -11.44
N GLY A 263 34.47 2.15 -10.99
CA GLY A 263 34.61 2.61 -9.60
C GLY A 263 35.97 3.25 -9.33
N GLN A 264 36.43 4.12 -10.21
CA GLN A 264 37.71 4.82 -10.04
C GLN A 264 37.55 6.31 -10.34
N ILE A 265 38.47 7.12 -9.82
CA ILE A 265 38.62 8.51 -10.25
C ILE A 265 39.26 8.48 -11.64
N VAL A 266 38.75 9.32 -12.55
CA VAL A 266 39.26 9.43 -13.92
C VAL A 266 40.68 10.00 -13.89
N ASP A 267 41.60 9.37 -14.62
CA ASP A 267 42.99 9.84 -14.75
C ASP A 267 43.06 11.29 -15.22
N LEU A 268 44.06 12.03 -14.71
CA LEU A 268 44.23 13.46 -14.96
C LEU A 268 44.23 13.81 -16.46
N GLU A 269 44.96 13.04 -17.29
CA GLU A 269 45.03 13.25 -18.75
C GLU A 269 43.66 13.06 -19.41
N LYS A 270 42.93 12.01 -19.03
CA LYS A 270 41.59 11.74 -19.55
C LYS A 270 40.60 12.82 -19.09
N TYR A 271 40.77 13.31 -17.86
CA TYR A 271 39.96 14.41 -17.33
C TYR A 271 40.21 15.72 -18.09
N ARG A 272 41.47 16.00 -18.47
CA ARG A 272 41.84 17.15 -19.31
C ARG A 272 41.09 17.14 -20.64
N VAL A 273 41.03 15.97 -21.29
CA VAL A 273 40.31 15.79 -22.56
C VAL A 273 38.79 16.00 -22.38
N LEU A 274 38.21 15.55 -21.26
CA LEU A 274 36.78 15.68 -21.00
C LEU A 274 36.32 17.10 -20.64
N ASN A 275 37.23 17.98 -20.22
CA ASN A 275 36.90 19.33 -19.73
C ASN A 275 37.83 20.39 -20.35
N PRO A 276 37.83 20.57 -21.69
CA PRO A 276 38.78 21.43 -22.39
C PRO A 276 38.65 22.92 -22.06
N SER A 277 37.53 23.33 -21.44
CA SER A 277 37.28 24.71 -21.03
C SER A 277 37.93 25.10 -19.70
N LEU A 278 38.46 24.14 -18.92
CA LEU A 278 39.10 24.41 -17.64
C LEU A 278 40.60 24.67 -17.80
N LYS A 279 41.16 25.54 -16.95
CA LYS A 279 42.60 25.80 -16.94
C LYS A 279 43.35 24.63 -16.29
N GLU A 280 44.58 24.39 -16.72
CA GLU A 280 45.41 23.27 -16.25
C GLU A 280 45.58 23.23 -14.72
N TRP A 281 45.79 24.38 -14.08
CA TRP A 281 45.90 24.46 -12.62
C TRP A 281 44.58 24.11 -11.91
N GLU A 282 43.42 24.45 -12.51
CA GLU A 282 42.10 24.10 -11.96
C GLU A 282 41.84 22.60 -12.05
N ILE A 283 42.26 22.00 -13.17
CA ILE A 283 42.17 20.55 -13.40
C ILE A 283 42.97 19.80 -12.33
N LYS A 284 44.24 20.16 -12.13
CA LYS A 284 45.11 19.57 -11.11
C LYS A 284 44.54 19.74 -9.70
N ALA A 285 44.19 20.97 -9.32
CA ALA A 285 43.67 21.27 -7.98
C ALA A 285 42.38 20.50 -7.67
N ARG A 286 41.45 20.41 -8.64
CA ARG A 286 40.20 19.65 -8.46
C ARG A 286 40.45 18.15 -8.36
N HIS A 287 41.34 17.60 -9.19
CA HIS A 287 41.69 16.19 -9.16
C HIS A 287 42.33 15.79 -7.81
N GLU A 288 43.28 16.57 -7.32
CA GLU A 288 43.90 16.38 -6.00
C GLU A 288 42.89 16.49 -4.86
N ASN A 289 42.00 17.49 -4.89
CA ASN A 289 40.96 17.67 -3.89
C ASN A 289 40.01 16.46 -3.82
N ILE A 290 39.65 15.88 -4.96
CA ILE A 290 38.77 14.70 -5.03
C ILE A 290 39.48 13.46 -4.49
N LEU A 291 40.74 13.24 -4.83
CA LEU A 291 41.55 12.15 -4.27
C LEU A 291 41.67 12.27 -2.75
N TYR A 292 41.99 13.48 -2.27
CA TYR A 292 42.06 13.78 -0.84
C TYR A 292 40.73 13.51 -0.15
N ASN A 293 39.61 14.01 -0.70
CA ASN A 293 38.29 13.79 -0.12
C ASN A 293 37.89 12.32 -0.12
N LEU A 294 38.20 11.56 -1.18
CA LEU A 294 37.93 10.12 -1.22
C LEU A 294 38.69 9.39 -0.12
N LYS A 295 40.00 9.66 0.00
CA LYS A 295 40.85 9.07 1.04
C LYS A 295 40.34 9.43 2.43
N LYS A 296 40.10 10.72 2.69
CA LYS A 296 39.56 11.23 3.97
C LYS A 296 38.23 10.57 4.33
N ASN A 297 37.29 10.47 3.39
CA ASN A 297 35.99 9.85 3.65
C ASN A 297 36.09 8.34 3.93
N ASN A 298 37.06 7.65 3.33
CA ASN A 298 37.35 6.25 3.64
C ASN A 298 37.99 6.07 5.02
N GLU A 299 38.91 6.96 5.40
CA GLU A 299 39.53 6.99 6.73
C GLU A 299 38.50 7.26 7.84
N LEU A 300 37.52 8.13 7.60
CA LEU A 300 36.40 8.36 8.53
C LEU A 300 35.49 7.14 8.72
N GLY A 301 35.53 6.16 7.82
CA GLY A 301 34.74 4.93 7.92
C GLY A 301 33.24 5.17 8.04
N LEU A 302 32.64 4.74 9.15
CA LEU A 302 31.21 4.92 9.44
C LEU A 302 30.84 6.34 9.87
N ASN A 303 31.81 7.13 10.34
CA ASN A 303 31.60 8.53 10.75
C ASN A 303 31.54 9.48 9.54
N CYS A 304 31.77 8.98 8.33
CA CYS A 304 31.61 9.74 7.09
C CYS A 304 30.16 10.18 6.92
N SER A 305 29.94 11.49 6.70
CA SER A 305 28.60 12.07 6.58
C SER A 305 27.78 11.46 5.43
N HIS A 306 28.44 11.03 4.36
CA HIS A 306 27.80 10.35 3.22
C HIS A 306 27.21 8.99 3.59
N ARG A 307 27.68 8.35 4.67
CA ARG A 307 27.12 7.08 5.16
C ARG A 307 25.72 7.23 5.72
N TYR A 308 25.39 8.37 6.33
CA TYR A 308 24.03 8.61 6.81
C TYR A 308 23.03 8.72 5.65
N ARG A 309 23.45 9.26 4.51
CA ARG A 309 22.63 9.22 3.29
C ARG A 309 22.43 7.78 2.82
N ASP A 310 23.48 6.98 2.79
CA ASP A 310 23.43 5.57 2.39
C ASP A 310 22.48 4.78 3.31
N VAL A 311 22.57 4.98 4.63
CA VAL A 311 21.62 4.44 5.62
C VAL A 311 20.20 4.92 5.34
N GLN A 312 20.00 6.21 5.08
CA GLN A 312 18.68 6.79 4.82
C GLN A 312 18.02 6.14 3.59
N ILE A 313 18.78 5.84 2.53
CA ILE A 313 18.30 5.12 1.34
C ILE A 313 17.91 3.68 1.72
N ALA A 314 18.74 2.97 2.49
CA ALA A 314 18.44 1.62 2.92
C ALA A 314 17.16 1.55 3.78
N LEU A 315 17.01 2.46 4.76
CA LEU A 315 15.82 2.57 5.62
C LEU A 315 14.56 2.81 4.78
N VAL A 316 14.60 3.76 3.85
CA VAL A 316 13.47 4.05 2.95
C VAL A 316 13.11 2.84 2.10
N ALA A 317 14.11 2.13 1.58
CA ALA A 317 13.89 0.93 0.77
C ALA A 317 13.26 -0.21 1.56
N TYR A 318 13.71 -0.48 2.80
CA TYR A 318 13.07 -1.48 3.67
C TYR A 318 11.63 -1.11 4.05
N ILE A 319 11.37 0.16 4.36
CA ILE A 319 10.00 0.64 4.62
C ILE A 319 9.13 0.43 3.38
N GLN A 320 9.62 0.82 2.20
CA GLN A 320 8.87 0.67 0.96
C GLN A 320 8.59 -0.81 0.64
N LEU A 321 9.56 -1.71 0.81
CA LEU A 321 9.34 -3.16 0.69
C LEU A 321 8.27 -3.63 1.66
N PHE A 322 8.30 -3.20 2.93
CA PHE A 322 7.27 -3.56 3.90
C PHE A 322 5.87 -3.10 3.44
N LEU A 323 5.74 -1.88 2.93
CA LEU A 323 4.48 -1.36 2.38
C LEU A 323 4.02 -2.16 1.15
N LEU A 324 4.93 -2.52 0.25
CA LEU A 324 4.63 -3.32 -0.95
C LEU A 324 4.22 -4.76 -0.59
N MET A 325 4.85 -5.35 0.43
CA MET A 325 4.57 -6.71 0.88
C MET A 325 3.30 -6.82 1.69
N THR A 326 2.97 -5.82 2.51
CA THR A 326 1.79 -5.88 3.41
C THR A 326 0.58 -5.16 2.83
N GLY A 327 0.79 -4.14 2.00
CA GLY A 327 -0.24 -3.17 1.65
C GLY A 327 -0.53 -2.15 2.76
N ALA A 328 0.19 -2.15 3.88
CA ALA A 328 0.00 -1.18 4.96
C ALA A 328 0.15 0.26 4.44
N TYR A 329 -0.57 1.20 5.05
CA TYR A 329 -0.32 2.62 4.86
C TYR A 329 0.81 3.08 5.77
N ILE A 330 1.58 4.07 5.33
CA ILE A 330 2.67 4.61 6.15
C ILE A 330 2.17 5.22 7.47
N SER A 331 0.93 5.69 7.54
CA SER A 331 0.30 6.12 8.81
C SER A 331 0.17 5.00 9.83
N GLU A 332 -0.04 3.76 9.38
CA GLU A 332 -0.10 2.57 10.23
C GLU A 332 1.33 2.15 10.62
N VAL A 333 2.23 2.06 9.64
CA VAL A 333 3.65 1.71 9.86
C VAL A 333 4.34 2.69 10.82
N SER A 334 4.00 3.98 10.76
CA SER A 334 4.52 5.03 11.65
C SER A 334 4.21 4.82 13.13
N GLN A 335 3.21 3.99 13.44
CA GLN A 335 2.76 3.72 14.80
C GLN A 335 3.35 2.43 15.35
N LEU A 336 4.03 1.64 14.51
CA LEU A 336 4.61 0.37 14.93
C LEU A 336 5.78 0.60 15.88
N GLU A 337 5.65 0.02 17.06
CA GLU A 337 6.63 0.03 18.12
C GLU A 337 7.47 -1.25 18.05
N PHE A 338 8.76 -1.12 18.33
CA PHE A 338 9.68 -2.25 18.44
C PHE A 338 9.69 -2.73 19.88
N ASP A 339 9.35 -4.00 20.07
CA ASP A 339 9.49 -4.69 21.35
C ASP A 339 10.52 -5.81 21.16
N ASN A 340 11.47 -5.95 22.08
CA ASN A 340 12.48 -7.02 22.05
C ASN A 340 11.83 -8.40 22.22
N SER A 341 10.58 -8.48 22.67
CA SER A 341 9.77 -9.70 22.75
C SER A 341 9.04 -10.04 21.43
N LEU A 342 9.52 -9.52 20.29
CA LEU A 342 8.87 -9.70 18.98
C LEU A 342 8.64 -11.19 18.69
N ASP A 343 7.39 -11.59 18.78
CA ASP A 343 6.99 -12.98 18.60
C ASP A 343 6.82 -13.29 17.10
N ILE A 344 7.92 -13.73 16.49
CA ILE A 344 7.99 -14.10 15.08
C ILE A 344 7.54 -15.57 14.95
N GLU A 345 6.28 -15.83 15.26
CA GLU A 345 5.69 -17.18 15.27
C GLU A 345 5.00 -17.59 13.96
N ARG A 346 4.81 -18.91 13.78
CA ARG A 346 4.21 -19.54 12.59
C ARG A 346 2.68 -19.64 12.74
N CYS A 347 1.90 -19.15 11.77
CA CYS A 347 0.50 -19.56 11.60
C CYS A 347 0.41 -20.68 10.55
N ILE A 348 0.02 -21.88 10.98
CA ILE A 348 -0.11 -23.09 10.16
C ILE A 348 -1.49 -23.18 9.47
N LEU A 349 -2.51 -22.48 10.00
CA LEU A 349 -3.92 -22.72 9.66
C LEU A 349 -4.46 -22.05 8.37
N LYS A 350 -3.66 -21.31 7.57
CA LYS A 350 -4.21 -20.46 6.47
C LYS A 350 -3.41 -20.38 5.16
N ASN A 351 -2.56 -21.37 4.82
CA ASN A 351 -1.80 -21.38 3.55
C ASN A 351 -1.09 -20.05 3.21
N SER A 352 -0.75 -19.26 4.23
CA SER A 352 0.01 -18.02 4.10
C SER A 352 1.00 -17.95 5.24
N PHE A 353 2.27 -18.00 4.89
CA PHE A 353 3.34 -17.95 5.87
C PHE A 353 3.42 -16.54 6.48
N ARG A 354 3.57 -16.52 7.81
CA ARG A 354 4.18 -15.44 8.63
C ARG A 354 3.32 -14.19 8.83
N VAL A 355 2.42 -14.37 9.80
CA VAL A 355 1.80 -13.33 10.62
C VAL A 355 2.85 -12.81 11.59
N VAL A 356 3.11 -11.50 11.60
CA VAL A 356 3.92 -10.86 12.65
C VAL A 356 3.03 -9.92 13.45
N LYS A 357 3.02 -10.09 14.77
CA LYS A 357 2.30 -9.22 15.71
C LYS A 357 3.22 -8.06 16.09
N PHE A 358 2.72 -6.84 15.92
CA PHE A 358 3.40 -5.61 16.31
C PHE A 358 2.52 -4.80 17.24
N ARG A 359 3.13 -3.93 18.04
CA ARG A 359 2.40 -2.98 18.88
C ARG A 359 2.24 -1.66 18.16
N ALA A 360 1.03 -1.10 18.20
CA ALA A 360 0.75 0.25 17.75
C ALA A 360 0.06 1.02 18.87
N ARG A 361 0.81 1.91 19.53
CA ARG A 361 0.35 2.65 20.72
C ARG A 361 -0.27 1.71 21.77
N GLY A 362 0.39 0.59 22.05
CA GLY A 362 -0.06 -0.42 23.01
C GLY A 362 -1.06 -1.46 22.49
N LYS A 363 -1.60 -1.32 21.27
CA LYS A 363 -2.53 -2.31 20.67
C LYS A 363 -1.80 -3.29 19.74
N GLU A 364 -2.11 -4.58 19.82
CA GLU A 364 -1.59 -5.58 18.88
C GLU A 364 -2.23 -5.45 17.49
N ILE A 365 -1.38 -5.45 16.47
CA ILE A 365 -1.75 -5.43 15.05
C ILE A 365 -0.99 -6.55 14.34
N GLN A 366 -1.69 -7.23 13.44
CA GLN A 366 -1.19 -8.35 12.65
C GLN A 366 -0.93 -7.93 11.20
N TYR A 367 0.26 -8.24 10.69
CA TYR A 367 0.58 -8.14 9.27
C TYR A 367 0.97 -9.48 8.66
N ASN A 368 0.48 -9.73 7.45
CA ASN A 368 0.89 -10.86 6.63
C ASN A 368 2.02 -10.41 5.70
N LEU A 369 3.20 -11.00 5.86
CA LEU A 369 4.39 -10.68 5.04
C LEU A 369 4.47 -11.51 3.76
N GLY A 370 3.51 -12.43 3.53
CA GLY A 370 3.51 -13.35 2.40
C GLY A 370 4.53 -14.48 2.55
N ALA A 371 4.94 -15.09 1.43
CA ALA A 371 5.89 -16.21 1.39
C ALA A 371 7.18 -15.98 2.20
N LYS A 372 7.96 -17.04 2.44
CA LYS A 372 9.21 -17.07 3.24
C LYS A 372 10.11 -15.83 3.04
N ILE A 373 10.22 -15.35 1.79
CA ILE A 373 11.00 -14.18 1.35
C ILE A 373 10.66 -12.90 2.12
N GLY A 374 9.37 -12.62 2.38
CA GLY A 374 8.98 -11.35 3.03
C GLY A 374 9.48 -11.23 4.47
N LEU A 375 9.48 -12.33 5.21
CA LEU A 375 10.08 -12.36 6.54
C LEU A 375 11.60 -12.37 6.50
N GLU A 376 12.23 -12.96 5.48
CA GLU A 376 13.69 -12.87 5.33
C GLU A 376 14.12 -11.41 5.16
N ILE A 377 13.41 -10.64 4.34
CA ILE A 377 13.62 -9.20 4.17
C ILE A 377 13.45 -8.46 5.50
N LEU A 378 12.42 -8.80 6.30
CA LEU A 378 12.24 -8.20 7.62
C LEU A 378 13.38 -8.55 8.58
N LYS A 379 13.86 -9.81 8.58
CA LYS A 379 15.00 -10.22 9.41
C LYS A 379 16.28 -9.50 9.00
N GLU A 380 16.52 -9.31 7.70
CA GLU A 380 17.62 -8.49 7.19
C GLU A 380 17.52 -7.04 7.69
N TYR A 381 16.33 -6.45 7.63
CA TYR A 381 16.07 -5.12 8.18
C TYR A 381 16.37 -5.05 9.68
N LEU A 382 15.90 -6.00 10.48
CA LEU A 382 16.10 -6.01 11.92
C LEU A 382 17.60 -6.11 12.28
N LYS A 383 18.37 -6.91 11.55
CA LYS A 383 19.84 -6.97 11.71
C LYS A 383 20.50 -5.63 11.36
N PHE A 384 20.09 -5.01 10.26
CA PHE A 384 20.62 -3.71 9.85
C PHE A 384 20.26 -2.61 10.86
N ARG A 385 19.01 -2.61 11.35
CA ARG A 385 18.50 -1.71 12.38
C ARG A 385 19.32 -1.80 13.66
N ASP A 386 19.51 -3.02 14.16
CA ASP A 386 20.28 -3.28 15.38
C ASP A 386 21.73 -2.77 15.24
N PHE A 387 22.38 -3.11 14.12
CA PHE A 387 23.72 -2.64 13.82
C PHE A 387 23.84 -1.12 13.74
N PHE A 388 22.87 -0.44 13.10
CA PHE A 388 22.89 1.02 12.99
C PHE A 388 22.61 1.72 14.32
N LEU A 389 21.66 1.21 15.11
CA LEU A 389 21.32 1.79 16.41
C LEU A 389 22.46 1.60 17.41
N ASN A 390 23.21 0.50 17.33
CA ASN A 390 24.38 0.23 18.15
C ASN A 390 24.13 0.51 19.64
N GLY A 391 23.03 -0.04 20.17
CA GLY A 391 22.61 0.15 21.56
C GLY A 391 21.77 1.40 21.85
N LYS A 392 21.58 2.31 20.88
CA LYS A 392 20.64 3.43 21.04
C LYS A 392 19.19 2.94 21.11
N GLU A 393 18.47 3.40 22.12
CA GLU A 393 17.05 3.10 22.23
C GLU A 393 16.24 3.79 21.12
N CYS A 394 15.41 3.01 20.44
CA CYS A 394 14.46 3.54 19.46
C CYS A 394 13.16 2.77 19.61
N LYS A 395 12.12 3.46 20.09
CA LYS A 395 10.79 2.89 20.29
C LYS A 395 10.12 2.48 18.97
N HIS A 396 10.46 3.13 17.85
CA HIS A 396 9.83 2.86 16.57
C HIS A 396 10.46 1.64 15.89
N LEU A 397 9.62 0.75 15.35
CA LEU A 397 10.07 -0.36 14.50
C LEU A 397 10.78 0.18 13.27
N PHE A 398 10.09 1.06 12.53
CA PHE A 398 10.61 1.77 11.38
C PHE A 398 10.84 3.24 11.70
N PHE A 399 12.01 3.77 11.33
CA PHE A 399 12.40 5.16 11.52
C PHE A 399 13.13 5.72 10.29
N LEU A 400 13.23 7.04 10.24
CA LEU A 400 14.09 7.78 9.31
C LEU A 400 15.15 8.53 10.13
N LEU A 401 16.08 9.19 9.46
CA LEU A 401 17.10 10.01 10.12
C LEU A 401 16.70 11.49 10.08
N SER A 402 16.92 12.16 11.20
CA SER A 402 16.84 13.63 11.27
C SER A 402 18.04 14.29 10.59
N LYS A 403 18.04 15.63 10.53
CA LYS A 403 19.21 16.40 10.08
C LYS A 403 20.44 16.15 10.95
N ASN A 404 20.25 15.81 12.22
CA ASN A 404 21.31 15.49 13.17
C ASN A 404 21.63 13.98 13.19
N HIS A 405 21.14 13.21 12.20
CA HIS A 405 21.35 11.78 12.05
C HIS A 405 20.76 10.89 13.15
N GLU A 406 19.90 11.45 14.01
CA GLU A 406 19.18 10.69 15.02
C GLU A 406 17.92 10.02 14.47
N PRO A 407 17.54 8.82 14.96
CA PRO A 407 16.29 8.15 14.61
C PRO A 407 15.08 9.00 14.94
N VAL A 408 14.20 9.21 13.96
CA VAL A 408 12.94 9.92 14.14
C VAL A 408 11.78 9.13 13.57
N ARG A 409 10.60 9.35 14.14
CA ARG A 409 9.36 8.72 13.70
C ARG A 409 9.13 8.98 12.20
N CYS A 410 8.85 7.92 11.46
CA CYS A 410 8.53 8.01 10.04
C CYS A 410 7.09 8.51 9.83
N THR A 411 6.91 9.80 9.54
CA THR A 411 5.59 10.38 9.19
C THR A 411 5.31 10.32 7.69
N ASN A 412 4.06 10.54 7.28
CA ASN A 412 3.68 10.67 5.85
C ASN A 412 4.57 11.67 5.10
N ASN A 413 4.76 12.86 5.66
CA ASN A 413 5.50 13.94 5.02
C ASN A 413 7.00 13.65 4.97
N SER A 414 7.58 13.20 6.08
CA SER A 414 9.00 12.86 6.12
C SER A 414 9.34 11.69 5.20
N PHE A 415 8.45 10.68 5.11
CA PHE A 415 8.64 9.54 4.21
C PHE A 415 8.53 9.96 2.75
N LYS A 416 7.53 10.78 2.39
CA LYS A 416 7.38 11.30 1.02
C LYS A 416 8.64 12.05 0.58
N SER A 417 9.18 12.92 1.44
CA SER A 417 10.40 13.65 1.17
C SER A 417 11.62 12.71 1.04
N ALA A 418 11.74 11.71 1.93
CA ALA A 418 12.84 10.75 1.87
C ALA A 418 12.79 9.82 0.65
N LEU A 419 11.58 9.56 0.11
CA LEU A 419 11.38 8.77 -1.11
C LEU A 419 11.82 9.49 -2.39
N ASP A 420 11.97 10.82 -2.38
CA ASP A 420 12.29 11.56 -3.59
C ASP A 420 13.68 11.20 -4.11
N THR A 421 14.67 10.99 -3.23
CA THR A 421 16.02 10.60 -3.64
C THR A 421 16.03 9.24 -4.37
N PRO A 422 15.50 8.13 -3.80
CA PRO A 422 15.39 6.88 -4.55
C PRO A 422 14.58 7.00 -5.84
N SER A 423 13.49 7.78 -5.81
CA SER A 423 12.61 7.96 -6.97
C SER A 423 13.32 8.64 -8.14
N ILE A 424 14.12 9.67 -7.87
CA ILE A 424 14.85 10.43 -8.89
C ILE A 424 16.03 9.62 -9.43
N LEU A 425 16.71 8.86 -8.57
CA LEU A 425 17.93 8.13 -8.95
C LEU A 425 17.65 6.79 -9.64
N PHE A 426 16.59 6.08 -9.27
CA PHE A 426 16.42 4.67 -9.66
C PHE A 426 15.14 4.36 -10.45
N PHE A 427 14.34 5.37 -10.80
CA PHE A 427 13.13 5.20 -11.59
C PHE A 427 13.07 6.20 -12.75
N LYS A 428 12.37 5.82 -13.83
CA LYS A 428 12.17 6.68 -14.99
C LYS A 428 11.27 7.87 -14.62
N GLU A 429 11.63 9.05 -15.11
CA GLU A 429 10.80 10.25 -14.96
C GLU A 429 9.39 10.01 -15.54
N GLY A 430 8.37 10.37 -14.77
CA GLY A 430 6.97 10.15 -15.14
C GLY A 430 6.44 8.73 -14.87
N GLN A 431 7.28 7.76 -14.48
CA GLN A 431 6.78 6.43 -14.08
C GLN A 431 5.97 6.56 -12.78
N PRO A 432 4.73 6.00 -12.72
CA PRO A 432 3.91 6.09 -11.53
C PRO A 432 4.57 5.33 -10.36
N ARG A 433 4.76 6.03 -9.23
CA ARG A 433 5.25 5.42 -7.99
C ARG A 433 4.22 4.43 -7.47
N VAL A 434 4.62 3.19 -7.18
CA VAL A 434 3.72 2.18 -6.62
C VAL A 434 3.36 2.55 -5.18
N THR A 435 2.11 2.92 -4.96
CA THR A 435 1.58 3.30 -3.64
C THR A 435 0.96 2.10 -2.90
N SER A 436 0.86 2.15 -1.58
CA SER A 436 0.12 1.13 -0.79
C SER A 436 -1.30 0.90 -1.31
N ARG A 437 -1.95 1.94 -1.82
CA ARG A 437 -3.29 1.85 -2.42
C ARG A 437 -3.29 1.03 -3.71
N MET A 438 -2.31 1.24 -4.59
CA MET A 438 -2.14 0.48 -5.83
C MET A 438 -1.87 -1.01 -5.51
N VAL A 439 -1.03 -1.28 -4.51
CA VAL A 439 -0.75 -2.65 -4.03
C VAL A 439 -1.98 -3.31 -3.45
N ARG A 440 -2.73 -2.63 -2.55
CA ARG A 440 -3.99 -3.20 -2.01
C ARG A 440 -4.98 -3.51 -3.12
N LYS A 441 -5.11 -2.63 -4.13
CA LYS A 441 -5.97 -2.88 -5.29
C LYS A 441 -5.52 -4.13 -6.06
N HIS A 442 -4.23 -4.23 -6.38
CA HIS A 442 -3.67 -5.39 -7.05
C HIS A 442 -3.89 -6.68 -6.27
N LYS A 443 -3.53 -6.70 -4.98
CA LYS A 443 -3.75 -7.85 -4.10
C LYS A 443 -5.21 -8.24 -3.99
N SER A 444 -6.12 -7.28 -3.87
CA SER A 444 -7.54 -7.58 -3.81
C SER A 444 -8.03 -8.22 -5.12
N VAL A 445 -7.61 -7.71 -6.28
CA VAL A 445 -7.95 -8.32 -7.58
C VAL A 445 -7.39 -9.73 -7.68
N VAL A 446 -6.15 -9.97 -7.25
CA VAL A 446 -5.55 -11.31 -7.22
C VAL A 446 -6.32 -12.24 -6.30
N LEU A 447 -6.67 -11.82 -5.08
CA LEU A 447 -7.40 -12.65 -4.12
C LEU A 447 -8.84 -12.95 -4.58
N HIS A 448 -9.51 -11.99 -5.23
CA HIS A 448 -10.81 -12.21 -5.87
C HIS A 448 -10.69 -13.21 -7.03
N ALA A 449 -9.64 -13.11 -7.86
CA ALA A 449 -9.38 -14.08 -8.92
C ALA A 449 -9.10 -15.49 -8.37
N LEU A 450 -8.51 -15.58 -7.18
CA LEU A 450 -8.31 -16.83 -6.42
C LEU A 450 -9.57 -17.30 -5.67
N LYS A 451 -10.74 -16.67 -5.90
CA LYS A 451 -12.03 -16.98 -5.26
C LYS A 451 -12.00 -16.97 -3.72
N VAL A 452 -11.10 -16.17 -3.13
CA VAL A 452 -11.07 -15.97 -1.67
C VAL A 452 -12.28 -15.13 -1.25
N GLY A 453 -12.99 -15.55 -0.21
CA GLY A 453 -14.17 -14.85 0.29
C GLY A 453 -13.90 -13.38 0.64
N THR A 454 -14.87 -12.49 0.37
CA THR A 454 -14.78 -11.03 0.56
C THR A 454 -14.39 -10.63 1.99
N GLU A 455 -14.88 -11.35 3.00
CA GLU A 455 -14.53 -11.15 4.42
C GLU A 455 -13.08 -11.51 4.71
N ALA A 456 -12.58 -12.62 4.16
CA ALA A 456 -11.19 -13.03 4.31
C ALA A 456 -10.24 -12.02 3.62
N ILE A 457 -10.63 -11.46 2.47
CA ILE A 457 -9.88 -10.39 1.79
C ILE A 457 -9.88 -9.11 2.64
N SER A 458 -11.03 -8.72 3.17
CA SER A 458 -11.18 -7.55 4.05
C SER A 458 -10.33 -7.66 5.31
N ASN A 459 -10.29 -8.84 5.93
CA ASN A 459 -9.44 -9.13 7.09
C ASN A 459 -7.96 -9.15 6.71
N ASN A 460 -7.58 -9.69 5.54
CA ASN A 460 -6.19 -9.71 5.09
C ASN A 460 -5.65 -8.30 4.79
N LEU A 461 -6.49 -7.45 4.18
CA LEU A 461 -6.12 -6.11 3.75
C LEU A 461 -6.54 -5.00 4.74
N ASN A 462 -6.98 -5.37 5.95
CA ASN A 462 -7.41 -4.45 7.03
C ASN A 462 -8.33 -3.32 6.52
N HIS A 463 -9.42 -3.66 5.82
CA HIS A 463 -10.43 -2.68 5.39
C HIS A 463 -11.86 -3.24 5.50
N SER A 464 -12.86 -2.37 5.60
CA SER A 464 -14.27 -2.79 5.66
C SER A 464 -14.70 -3.58 4.40
N THR A 465 -15.67 -4.47 4.56
CA THR A 465 -16.31 -5.22 3.45
C THR A 465 -16.95 -4.27 2.42
N SER A 466 -17.55 -3.18 2.89
CA SER A 466 -18.12 -2.13 2.04
C SER A 466 -17.09 -1.41 1.16
N THR A 467 -15.85 -1.25 1.64
CA THR A 467 -14.76 -0.65 0.86
C THR A 467 -14.25 -1.62 -0.20
N ASN A 468 -14.27 -2.92 0.10
CA ASN A 468 -13.83 -3.98 -0.80
C ASN A 468 -14.70 -4.03 -2.08
N ILE A 469 -16.01 -4.15 -1.89
CA ILE A 469 -17.01 -4.23 -2.96
C ILE A 469 -17.01 -2.97 -3.83
N LYS A 470 -16.83 -1.78 -3.23
CA LYS A 470 -16.86 -0.50 -3.96
C LYS A 470 -15.58 -0.18 -4.74
N SER A 471 -14.44 -0.75 -4.37
CA SER A 471 -13.13 -0.32 -4.89
C SER A 471 -12.36 -1.41 -5.64
N TYR A 472 -12.73 -2.68 -5.48
CA TYR A 472 -11.88 -3.82 -5.89
C TYR A 472 -12.59 -4.93 -6.68
N THR A 473 -13.83 -4.72 -7.11
CA THR A 473 -14.51 -5.59 -8.09
C THR A 473 -13.75 -5.57 -9.43
N PRO A 474 -13.54 -6.70 -10.13
CA PRO A 474 -12.50 -6.81 -11.15
C PRO A 474 -12.81 -5.98 -12.40
N THR A 475 -11.81 -5.23 -12.86
CA THR A 475 -11.72 -4.76 -14.25
C THR A 475 -10.24 -4.87 -14.63
N SER A 476 -9.81 -6.09 -14.97
CA SER A 476 -8.58 -6.30 -15.75
C SER A 476 -8.79 -7.54 -16.62
N PRO A 477 -9.47 -7.39 -17.77
CA PRO A 477 -9.90 -8.51 -18.61
C PRO A 477 -8.74 -9.18 -19.36
N GLU A 478 -7.71 -8.43 -19.74
CA GLU A 478 -6.83 -8.84 -20.85
C GLU A 478 -5.79 -9.92 -20.49
N LYS A 479 -5.19 -9.87 -19.30
CA LYS A 479 -4.22 -10.89 -18.87
C LYS A 479 -4.85 -12.13 -18.24
N MET A 480 -6.03 -11.97 -17.65
CA MET A 480 -6.80 -13.11 -17.18
C MET A 480 -7.27 -13.91 -18.40
N GLN A 481 -7.68 -13.25 -19.49
CA GLN A 481 -8.17 -13.95 -20.67
C GLN A 481 -7.06 -14.64 -21.49
N SER A 482 -5.86 -14.08 -21.66
CA SER A 482 -4.82 -14.74 -22.49
C SER A 482 -4.12 -15.91 -21.77
N GLU A 483 -3.78 -15.75 -20.49
CA GLU A 483 -3.19 -16.84 -19.71
C GLU A 483 -4.23 -17.92 -19.34
N PHE A 484 -5.49 -17.56 -19.03
CA PHE A 484 -6.54 -18.56 -18.87
C PHE A 484 -6.96 -19.21 -20.19
N SER A 485 -7.01 -18.51 -21.33
CA SER A 485 -7.47 -19.13 -22.60
C SER A 485 -6.44 -20.10 -23.17
N ASN A 486 -5.15 -19.83 -23.03
CA ASN A 486 -4.11 -20.77 -23.45
C ASN A 486 -4.03 -21.98 -22.52
N TYR A 487 -4.12 -21.74 -21.20
CA TYR A 487 -4.14 -22.79 -20.18
C TYR A 487 -5.41 -23.67 -20.27
N TRP A 488 -6.60 -23.07 -20.31
CA TRP A 488 -7.85 -23.80 -20.53
C TRP A 488 -7.95 -24.40 -21.92
N GLY A 489 -7.33 -23.79 -22.94
CA GLY A 489 -7.22 -24.37 -24.28
C GLY A 489 -6.48 -25.71 -24.23
N ALA A 490 -5.33 -25.77 -23.54
CA ALA A 490 -4.57 -27.00 -23.35
C ALA A 490 -5.29 -28.02 -22.46
N VAL A 491 -5.93 -27.59 -21.35
CA VAL A 491 -6.67 -28.46 -20.43
C VAL A 491 -7.97 -29.00 -21.06
N LYS A 492 -8.71 -28.19 -21.84
CA LYS A 492 -9.90 -28.61 -22.59
C LYS A 492 -9.54 -29.56 -23.75
N LYS A 493 -8.45 -29.29 -24.48
CA LYS A 493 -7.99 -30.15 -25.58
C LYS A 493 -7.52 -31.51 -25.05
N ALA A 494 -6.77 -31.52 -23.95
CA ALA A 494 -6.35 -32.75 -23.26
C ALA A 494 -7.50 -33.50 -22.54
N ALA A 495 -8.67 -32.89 -22.44
CA ALA A 495 -9.84 -33.47 -21.78
C ALA A 495 -10.87 -34.03 -22.76
N ASN A 496 -11.03 -33.43 -23.94
CA ASN A 496 -11.91 -33.92 -25.00
C ASN A 496 -11.49 -35.32 -25.50
N GLU A 497 -10.25 -35.73 -25.23
CA GLU A 497 -9.71 -37.06 -25.56
C GLU A 497 -9.93 -38.11 -24.46
N ILE A 498 -10.39 -37.73 -23.26
CA ILE A 498 -10.65 -38.68 -22.16
C ILE A 498 -12.06 -39.27 -22.27
N LYS A 499 -12.12 -40.60 -22.37
CA LYS A 499 -13.35 -41.40 -22.38
C LYS A 499 -13.81 -41.68 -20.95
N ILE A 500 -14.96 -41.12 -20.58
CA ILE A 500 -15.72 -41.55 -19.41
C ILE A 500 -16.59 -42.71 -19.87
N ILE A 501 -16.45 -43.89 -19.26
CA ILE A 501 -17.15 -45.11 -19.68
C ILE A 501 -17.94 -45.72 -18.51
N ASN A 502 -19.04 -46.41 -18.84
CA ASN A 502 -19.96 -47.02 -17.88
C ASN A 502 -19.66 -48.49 -17.57
N THR A 503 -18.81 -49.13 -18.38
CA THR A 503 -18.53 -50.56 -18.33
C THR A 503 -17.05 -50.82 -18.53
N THR A 504 -16.47 -51.69 -17.72
CA THR A 504 -15.10 -52.19 -17.88
C THR A 504 -14.93 -52.90 -19.22
N GLY A 505 -14.07 -52.39 -20.10
CA GLY A 505 -13.67 -53.07 -21.32
C GLY A 505 -12.66 -54.20 -21.05
N ASN A 506 -12.66 -55.23 -21.91
CA ASN A 506 -11.63 -56.27 -21.88
C ASN A 506 -10.26 -55.64 -22.21
N GLY A 507 -9.35 -55.60 -21.23
CA GLY A 507 -7.98 -55.10 -21.38
C GLY A 507 -7.59 -53.88 -20.54
N GLU A 508 -8.53 -53.30 -19.78
CA GLU A 508 -8.27 -52.14 -18.93
C GLU A 508 -7.55 -52.51 -17.63
N VAL A 509 -6.56 -51.69 -17.24
CA VAL A 509 -5.78 -51.91 -16.02
C VAL A 509 -6.13 -50.82 -15.00
N SER A 510 -6.55 -51.24 -13.80
CA SER A 510 -6.77 -50.34 -12.67
C SER A 510 -5.45 -49.69 -12.23
N ILE A 511 -5.46 -48.36 -12.11
CA ILE A 511 -4.31 -47.53 -11.68
C ILE A 511 -4.71 -46.67 -10.48
N PRO A 512 -3.74 -46.08 -9.73
CA PRO A 512 -4.04 -45.34 -8.51
C PRO A 512 -5.01 -44.16 -8.62
N THR A 513 -5.18 -43.57 -9.81
CA THR A 513 -6.06 -42.41 -10.02
C THR A 513 -7.32 -42.74 -10.83
N GLY A 514 -7.41 -43.93 -11.44
CA GLY A 514 -8.50 -44.32 -12.35
C GLY A 514 -8.20 -45.66 -13.05
N HIS A 515 -8.34 -45.70 -14.38
CA HIS A 515 -7.99 -46.84 -15.23
C HIS A 515 -7.08 -46.44 -16.40
N CYS A 516 -6.44 -47.42 -17.02
CA CYS A 516 -5.58 -47.24 -18.19
C CYS A 516 -5.96 -48.22 -19.29
N SER A 517 -6.06 -47.74 -20.53
CA SER A 517 -6.35 -48.61 -21.68
C SER A 517 -5.14 -49.44 -22.12
N GLU A 518 -3.90 -48.98 -21.84
CA GLU A 518 -2.66 -49.63 -22.29
C GLU A 518 -1.46 -49.18 -21.43
N ARG A 519 -0.87 -50.11 -20.67
CA ARG A 519 0.18 -49.80 -19.69
C ARG A 519 1.57 -49.91 -20.33
N GLY A 520 2.40 -48.87 -20.16
CA GLY A 520 3.80 -48.87 -20.56
C GLY A 520 4.15 -47.90 -21.70
N GLU A 521 3.15 -47.38 -22.40
CA GLU A 521 3.31 -46.45 -23.52
C GLU A 521 2.58 -45.11 -23.26
N PRO A 522 3.17 -44.21 -22.46
CA PRO A 522 2.55 -42.91 -22.16
C PRO A 522 2.61 -41.99 -23.39
N HIS A 523 1.45 -41.45 -23.79
CA HIS A 523 1.35 -40.49 -24.88
C HIS A 523 0.78 -39.15 -24.39
N GLU A 524 1.45 -38.06 -24.78
CA GLU A 524 1.03 -36.70 -24.50
C GLU A 524 -0.26 -36.37 -25.25
N THR A 525 -1.23 -35.80 -24.55
CA THR A 525 -2.53 -35.38 -25.12
C THR A 525 -2.42 -34.05 -25.87
N SER A 526 -1.30 -33.31 -25.77
CA SER A 526 -1.02 -32.09 -26.53
C SER A 526 0.46 -31.70 -26.47
N GLU A 527 0.92 -30.83 -27.39
CA GLU A 527 2.30 -30.32 -27.47
C GLU A 527 2.74 -29.48 -26.25
N SER A 528 1.82 -29.06 -25.38
CA SER A 528 2.14 -28.34 -24.14
C SER A 528 1.34 -28.89 -22.95
N VAL A 529 1.71 -30.08 -22.48
CA VAL A 529 1.19 -30.60 -21.21
C VAL A 529 1.98 -30.02 -20.02
N PRO A 530 1.32 -29.52 -18.95
CA PRO A 530 2.01 -29.01 -17.76
C PRO A 530 2.91 -30.05 -17.09
N ILE A 531 2.50 -31.32 -17.15
CA ILE A 531 3.23 -32.48 -16.62
C ILE A 531 3.38 -33.51 -17.73
N LYS A 532 4.61 -33.92 -18.03
CA LYS A 532 4.89 -35.00 -18.98
C LYS A 532 4.34 -36.33 -18.45
N PRO A 533 3.51 -37.06 -19.23
CA PRO A 533 2.99 -38.36 -18.86
C PRO A 533 4.12 -39.35 -18.60
N ASP A 534 4.03 -40.05 -17.47
CA ASP A 534 5.01 -41.03 -17.04
C ASP A 534 4.29 -42.12 -16.25
N CYS A 535 4.25 -43.34 -16.81
CA CYS A 535 3.60 -44.49 -16.19
C CYS A 535 4.25 -44.92 -14.86
N LYS A 536 5.47 -44.44 -14.57
CA LYS A 536 6.15 -44.70 -13.29
C LYS A 536 5.76 -43.71 -12.20
N LYS A 537 5.19 -42.56 -12.57
CA LYS A 537 4.72 -41.53 -11.62
C LYS A 537 3.25 -41.71 -11.29
N GLN A 538 2.92 -41.60 -10.01
CA GLN A 538 1.59 -41.90 -9.46
C GLN A 538 0.45 -41.05 -10.04
N TYR A 539 0.73 -39.82 -10.45
CA TYR A 539 -0.22 -38.88 -11.07
C TYR A 539 0.14 -38.55 -12.53
N GLY A 540 1.18 -39.18 -13.10
CA GLY A 540 1.62 -38.93 -14.47
C GLY A 540 0.57 -39.35 -15.52
N CYS A 541 -0.26 -40.35 -15.19
CA CYS A 541 -1.31 -40.82 -16.08
C CYS A 541 -2.45 -39.80 -16.27
N LEU A 542 -2.67 -38.83 -15.36
CA LEU A 542 -3.78 -37.86 -15.46
C LEU A 542 -3.70 -36.95 -16.71
N PHE A 543 -2.53 -36.87 -17.33
CA PHE A 543 -2.22 -36.07 -18.51
C PHE A 543 -1.93 -36.93 -19.75
N CYS A 544 -2.20 -38.23 -19.69
CA CYS A 544 -1.98 -39.19 -20.77
C CYS A 544 -3.26 -39.38 -21.61
N SER A 545 -3.13 -39.57 -22.92
CA SER A 545 -4.26 -39.90 -23.81
C SER A 545 -4.85 -41.31 -23.58
N LYS A 546 -4.09 -42.20 -22.92
CA LYS A 546 -4.51 -43.57 -22.56
C LYS A 546 -5.24 -43.67 -21.21
N TYR A 547 -5.47 -42.52 -20.57
CA TYR A 547 -6.14 -42.44 -19.27
C TYR A 547 -7.66 -42.57 -19.39
N LEU A 548 -8.24 -43.45 -18.58
CA LEU A 548 -9.66 -43.72 -18.52
C LEU A 548 -10.19 -43.47 -17.11
N ILE A 549 -11.46 -43.10 -17.03
CA ILE A 549 -12.15 -42.96 -15.75
C ILE A 549 -13.56 -43.55 -15.84
N HIS A 550 -13.91 -44.38 -14.88
CA HIS A 550 -15.23 -44.95 -14.76
C HIS A 550 -16.10 -44.05 -13.88
N ALA A 551 -17.37 -43.91 -14.24
CA ALA A 551 -18.34 -43.16 -13.45
C ALA A 551 -18.85 -43.96 -12.23
N ASP A 552 -17.97 -44.68 -11.55
CA ASP A 552 -18.27 -45.58 -10.45
C ASP A 552 -17.69 -45.09 -9.11
N LYS A 553 -18.08 -45.75 -8.02
CA LYS A 553 -17.60 -45.39 -6.67
C LYS A 553 -16.08 -45.46 -6.57
N ASN A 554 -15.46 -46.45 -7.22
CA ASN A 554 -14.05 -46.76 -7.04
C ASN A 554 -13.16 -45.67 -7.63
N ASP A 555 -13.41 -45.26 -8.88
CA ASP A 555 -12.60 -44.26 -9.57
C ASP A 555 -12.83 -42.84 -9.04
N ILE A 556 -14.07 -42.52 -8.65
CA ILE A 556 -14.37 -41.26 -7.95
C ILE A 556 -13.62 -41.20 -6.62
N GLN A 557 -13.63 -42.28 -5.84
CA GLN A 557 -12.90 -42.37 -4.57
C GLN A 557 -11.39 -42.28 -4.78
N LYS A 558 -10.83 -42.88 -5.84
CA LYS A 558 -9.40 -42.74 -6.20
C LYS A 558 -9.03 -41.28 -6.45
N LEU A 559 -9.81 -40.54 -7.24
CA LEU A 559 -9.58 -39.13 -7.54
C LEU A 559 -9.61 -38.26 -6.27
N PHE A 560 -10.62 -38.44 -5.43
CA PHE A 560 -10.68 -37.71 -4.16
C PHE A 560 -9.57 -38.13 -3.20
N SER A 561 -9.18 -39.41 -3.18
CA SER A 561 -8.10 -39.90 -2.33
C SER A 561 -6.74 -39.30 -2.69
N VAL A 562 -6.41 -39.23 -3.99
CA VAL A 562 -5.18 -38.55 -4.43
C VAL A 562 -5.25 -37.06 -4.12
N LYS A 563 -6.40 -36.41 -4.33
CA LYS A 563 -6.58 -34.99 -3.99
C LYS A 563 -6.36 -34.74 -2.51
N PHE A 564 -6.96 -35.55 -1.64
CA PHE A 564 -6.79 -35.49 -0.19
C PHE A 564 -5.31 -35.63 0.20
N VAL A 565 -4.62 -36.66 -0.29
CA VAL A 565 -3.20 -36.88 0.02
C VAL A 565 -2.32 -35.73 -0.50
N ILE A 566 -2.59 -35.20 -1.69
CA ILE A 566 -1.87 -34.04 -2.22
C ILE A 566 -2.12 -32.81 -1.36
N GLU A 567 -3.34 -32.58 -0.90
CA GLU A 567 -3.66 -31.47 0.01
C GLU A 567 -2.92 -31.62 1.34
N GLN A 568 -2.84 -32.82 1.92
CA GLN A 568 -2.02 -33.07 3.13
C GLN A 568 -0.54 -32.80 2.88
N VAL A 569 0.01 -33.27 1.76
CA VAL A 569 1.42 -33.02 1.40
C VAL A 569 1.67 -31.54 1.10
N LEU A 570 0.76 -30.84 0.43
CA LEU A 570 0.85 -29.40 0.16
C LEU A 570 0.76 -28.55 1.43
N ASN A 571 0.01 -29.01 2.43
CA ASN A 571 -0.10 -28.33 3.72
C ASN A 571 1.25 -28.31 4.47
N ILE A 572 2.18 -29.21 4.13
CA ILE A 572 3.44 -29.40 4.87
C ILE A 572 4.69 -29.16 4.00
N SER A 573 4.61 -29.38 2.68
CA SER A 573 5.72 -29.21 1.74
C SER A 573 6.23 -27.76 1.67
N HIS A 574 7.54 -27.60 1.46
CA HIS A 574 8.23 -26.30 1.37
C HIS A 574 8.97 -26.11 0.03
N ASP A 575 8.83 -27.07 -0.90
CA ASP A 575 9.42 -27.00 -2.23
C ASP A 575 8.46 -26.33 -3.21
N VAL A 576 8.85 -25.15 -3.69
CA VAL A 576 8.08 -24.31 -4.63
C VAL A 576 7.82 -25.05 -5.97
N ASN A 577 8.74 -25.89 -6.41
CA ASN A 577 8.58 -26.65 -7.66
C ASN A 577 7.62 -27.81 -7.47
N ALA A 578 7.71 -28.52 -6.34
CA ALA A 578 6.77 -29.56 -5.98
C ALA A 578 5.36 -28.98 -5.75
N GLU A 579 5.25 -27.83 -5.08
CA GLU A 579 3.97 -27.14 -4.87
C GLU A 579 3.31 -26.77 -6.20
N LYS A 580 4.06 -26.16 -7.13
CA LYS A 580 3.54 -25.82 -8.46
C LYS A 580 2.99 -27.06 -9.18
N LEU A 581 3.78 -28.13 -9.21
CA LEU A 581 3.41 -29.41 -9.83
C LEU A 581 2.14 -30.01 -9.20
N LEU A 582 2.10 -30.08 -7.86
CA LEU A 582 0.97 -30.66 -7.12
C LEU A 582 -0.32 -29.86 -7.30
N ARG A 583 -0.23 -28.52 -7.37
CA ARG A 583 -1.38 -27.66 -7.69
C ARG A 583 -1.89 -27.88 -9.11
N GLU A 584 -1.00 -28.09 -10.08
CA GLU A 584 -1.39 -28.46 -11.45
C GLU A 584 -2.13 -29.81 -11.50
N VAL A 585 -1.74 -30.77 -10.66
CA VAL A 585 -2.45 -32.05 -10.51
C VAL A 585 -3.85 -31.86 -9.91
N ILE A 586 -4.01 -31.04 -8.87
CA ILE A 586 -5.33 -30.74 -8.26
C ILE A 586 -6.30 -30.15 -9.30
N VAL A 587 -5.85 -29.14 -10.06
CA VAL A 587 -6.69 -28.51 -11.08
C VAL A 587 -7.17 -29.54 -12.11
N ARG A 588 -6.32 -30.49 -12.48
CA ARG A 588 -6.71 -31.59 -13.39
C ARG A 588 -7.75 -32.51 -12.76
N ILE A 589 -7.60 -32.87 -11.49
CA ILE A 589 -8.56 -33.72 -10.76
C ILE A 589 -9.92 -33.02 -10.64
N ASP A 590 -9.94 -31.74 -10.27
CA ASP A 590 -11.18 -30.95 -10.13
C ASP A 590 -11.96 -30.91 -11.43
N TYR A 591 -11.27 -30.72 -12.55
CA TYR A 591 -11.89 -30.76 -13.86
C TYR A 591 -12.48 -32.14 -14.21
N LEU A 592 -11.80 -33.25 -13.87
CA LEU A 592 -12.33 -34.59 -14.10
C LEU A 592 -13.59 -34.85 -13.25
N ILE A 593 -13.60 -34.35 -12.01
CA ILE A 593 -14.77 -34.41 -11.12
C ILE A 593 -15.93 -33.61 -11.69
N GLU A 594 -15.71 -32.39 -12.20
CA GLU A 594 -16.75 -31.59 -12.86
C GLU A 594 -17.37 -32.34 -14.05
N ARG A 595 -16.56 -33.04 -14.85
CA ARG A 595 -17.06 -33.88 -15.95
C ARG A 595 -17.89 -35.08 -15.46
N LEU A 596 -17.46 -35.73 -14.39
CA LEU A 596 -18.21 -36.84 -13.78
C LEU A 596 -19.56 -36.36 -13.23
N MET A 597 -19.60 -35.18 -12.61
CA MET A 597 -20.85 -34.56 -12.14
C MET A 597 -21.79 -34.20 -13.29
N ALA A 598 -21.23 -33.79 -14.45
CA ALA A 598 -22.01 -33.51 -15.66
C ALA A 598 -22.43 -34.76 -16.44
N PHE A 599 -21.90 -35.94 -16.11
CA PHE A 599 -22.13 -37.18 -16.85
C PHE A 599 -23.53 -37.75 -16.63
N SER A 600 -24.01 -37.78 -15.38
CA SER A 600 -25.39 -38.15 -15.05
C SER A 600 -25.81 -37.61 -13.67
N THR A 601 -27.11 -37.50 -13.43
CA THR A 601 -27.66 -37.08 -12.13
C THR A 601 -27.29 -38.04 -11.00
N GLU A 602 -27.20 -39.33 -11.30
CA GLU A 602 -26.79 -40.37 -10.35
C GLU A 602 -25.31 -40.27 -10.00
N THR A 603 -24.45 -40.11 -11.02
CA THR A 603 -23.01 -39.88 -10.81
C THR A 603 -22.76 -38.61 -10.00
N ASN A 604 -23.54 -37.54 -10.22
CA ASN A 604 -23.43 -36.32 -9.42
C ASN A 604 -23.74 -36.55 -7.92
N ARG A 605 -24.81 -37.29 -7.61
CA ARG A 605 -25.11 -37.66 -6.22
C ARG A 605 -23.98 -38.50 -5.61
N LEU A 606 -23.47 -39.47 -6.37
CA LEU A 606 -22.37 -40.33 -5.97
C LEU A 606 -21.08 -39.54 -5.69
N VAL A 607 -20.72 -38.58 -6.56
CA VAL A 607 -19.57 -37.68 -6.38
C VAL A 607 -19.71 -36.88 -5.08
N ASN A 608 -20.88 -36.31 -4.81
CA ASN A 608 -21.10 -35.51 -3.60
C ASN A 608 -21.02 -36.37 -2.33
N SER A 609 -21.55 -37.59 -2.36
CA SER A 609 -21.43 -38.54 -1.25
C SER A 609 -19.98 -38.90 -0.98
N ILE A 610 -19.24 -39.35 -2.01
CA ILE A 610 -17.86 -39.81 -1.84
C ILE A 610 -16.93 -38.67 -1.43
N ARG A 611 -17.22 -37.43 -1.85
CA ARG A 611 -16.49 -36.25 -1.37
C ARG A 611 -16.56 -36.14 0.16
N VAL A 612 -17.75 -36.32 0.73
CA VAL A 612 -17.97 -36.31 2.18
C VAL A 612 -17.23 -37.49 2.81
N ASP A 613 -17.36 -38.70 2.26
CA ASP A 613 -16.67 -39.91 2.75
C ASP A 613 -15.15 -39.72 2.83
N VAL A 614 -14.54 -39.11 1.80
CA VAL A 614 -13.08 -38.92 1.75
C VAL A 614 -12.61 -37.76 2.63
N PHE A 615 -13.24 -36.59 2.54
CA PHE A 615 -12.74 -35.39 3.23
C PHE A 615 -13.20 -35.24 4.66
N ASP A 616 -14.41 -35.71 4.98
CA ASP A 616 -15.00 -35.55 6.31
C ASP A 616 -14.81 -36.82 7.15
N TYR A 617 -14.84 -38.01 6.53
CA TYR A 617 -14.68 -39.30 7.22
C TYR A 617 -13.34 -40.02 6.96
N GLY A 618 -12.48 -39.49 6.07
CA GLY A 618 -11.14 -40.04 5.84
C GLY A 618 -11.12 -41.38 5.09
N GLU A 619 -12.18 -41.75 4.38
CA GLU A 619 -12.30 -43.02 3.67
C GLU A 619 -11.50 -43.04 2.35
N LEU A 620 -10.17 -43.16 2.45
CA LEU A 620 -9.27 -43.25 1.30
C LEU A 620 -9.24 -44.66 0.69
N THR A 621 -8.87 -44.76 -0.60
CA THR A 621 -8.58 -46.08 -1.18
C THR A 621 -7.34 -46.71 -0.52
N PRO A 622 -7.24 -48.05 -0.43
CA PRO A 622 -6.13 -48.72 0.27
C PRO A 622 -4.74 -48.28 -0.20
N PHE A 623 -4.59 -48.00 -1.51
CA PHE A 623 -3.35 -47.49 -2.07
C PHE A 623 -2.96 -46.12 -1.48
N TRP A 624 -3.89 -45.18 -1.44
CA TRP A 624 -3.64 -43.81 -0.97
C TRP A 624 -3.58 -43.72 0.55
N LEU A 625 -4.33 -44.57 1.26
CA LEU A 625 -4.21 -44.72 2.71
C LEU A 625 -2.81 -45.24 3.11
N HIS A 626 -2.34 -46.32 2.48
CA HIS A 626 -0.98 -46.82 2.71
C HIS A 626 0.09 -45.79 2.33
N ARG A 627 -0.17 -44.97 1.30
CA ARG A 627 0.73 -43.89 0.91
C ARG A 627 0.75 -42.76 1.94
N LEU A 628 -0.41 -42.41 2.50
CA LEU A 628 -0.56 -41.45 3.58
C LEU A 628 0.21 -41.94 4.82
N HIS A 629 -0.02 -43.18 5.28
CA HIS A 629 0.72 -43.77 6.40
C HIS A 629 2.23 -43.79 6.18
N ARG A 630 2.71 -44.09 4.96
CA ARG A 630 4.15 -43.98 4.67
C ARG A 630 4.66 -42.54 4.83
N TYR A 631 3.87 -41.54 4.44
CA TYR A 631 4.24 -40.15 4.68
C TYR A 631 4.21 -39.80 6.18
N GLU A 632 3.31 -40.38 6.97
CA GLU A 632 3.28 -40.26 8.44
C GLU A 632 4.54 -40.88 9.06
N ASP A 633 4.87 -42.12 8.69
CA ASP A 633 6.04 -42.86 9.15
C ASP A 633 7.37 -42.15 8.81
N MET A 634 7.40 -41.42 7.68
CA MET A 634 8.53 -40.61 7.26
C MET A 634 8.57 -39.22 7.89
N GLY A 635 7.56 -38.86 8.72
CA GLY A 635 7.42 -37.53 9.32
C GLY A 635 7.15 -36.42 8.30
N ILE A 636 6.69 -36.77 7.10
CA ILE A 636 6.32 -35.84 6.03
C ILE A 636 4.94 -35.26 6.31
N ILE A 637 4.07 -35.99 7.01
CA ILE A 637 2.77 -35.54 7.51
C ILE A 637 2.59 -35.97 8.98
N VAL A 638 1.78 -35.22 9.75
CA VAL A 638 1.60 -35.40 11.21
C VAL A 638 0.23 -35.96 11.50
#